data_AF-A0AAV5AK87-F1
#
_entry.id   AF-A0AAV5AK87-F1
#
_cell.length_a   1.000
_cell.length_b   1.000
_cell.length_c   1.000
_cell.angle_alpha   90.00
_cell.angle_beta   90.00
_cell.angle_gamma   90.00
#
_symmetry.space_group_name_H-M   'P 1'
#
loop_
_entity.id
_entity.type
_entity.pdbx_description
1 polymer ?
#
loop_
_entity_poly.entity_id
_entity_poly.type
_entity_poly.pdbx_seq_one_letter_code
_entity_poly.pdbx_strand_id
1 'polypeptide(L)'
;MSSISDVIMEKLMLVLAKLVEQWWWTCPVEVWDQLLMLAAAIFCGVDSETVKGKNKTRDDETKRATAYCLKALLRRRVEGEEGIGYDESVARFKTFASRANQPKILSILGQTLTSLLETAQSQSRSLQTVSFELIKILLEDYFHDQFFPSVLPGVVSAMVKVALGRQESKGWSPGDNVVEALNVMQTIIVAAISDDICIKEGAIRTFSRLDELNDNIDSEGRIRSSGPSKTPSSPFSTPRTSAWLRATASQLHIAINTLSPLVHHPNPNVPCALARFSYTILSNTTQTLPDAQQHLLTYLLSLSTTSYPDVEKVSKDYLLKLFSTSSPIHHQLLQVLFRIMRDRLISLPQLIPARNDNKVEQIAKQVTAACYLAESVPPILDGISKLLGPMGGIEKWGWSFLSALQFVIPPLFVSTVQPAVAFLEGTATISTQLHPFPELNMKFIELLSAQDALDTMFRALGKAAGTDAIFAVEWFIGIGLKGRSSREVSAFWCASKLLEGMGDVSLRSTEVVSVGVRSQTTLEKTSRWIAKNVAQLWDSMDDDDDGDVKQRHEEPSSMELSSEADNHLPLQYVKGLNPIVTLFDTQDRKENGLTRDVQSNLHKVLALHLLSIVAGILGSQFTRLLLQTLYPILRSLISDDIYVSSTGLASLHYIAFVTGYASPSNLLLANFDYALDGVGRRLDRRNLDPEATKIFVVMIRLVGKDIVQRASDVVEACFDRLDEYHGYTAIVESLVEVLAEVVQAIEVDHEPVEVSIKKQQLEKIDYIQNFVEWYKAKNDSVEDDQEDYGRAPREDWSKLSKGKGKELDDDPPPEEDVSAMNQTDQKQLTPTQTLTEQIVSHSIYFLTHPSPLIRARILGLLDTASPTLVESAILPTIHNAWPYILNRLDDSEPYVVASAASLIASLAEHVGEFMGSKIWKDIWPRFLKILNRLEQADSQSALSRRGYGSVGTESAYSHSHRLYRSLLRTMISVGKGMTVRNDVLWETCRAFRRFLHVHAHPELQACARELYSVLSVDNYDVVWLILCATVGKDVVDPTAELDLGNLAFLKEAKWDIEENARVVLSINVV
;
A
#
# COMPACT_ATOMS: atom_id res chain seq x y z
N MET A 1 -28.33 -75.01 9.69
CA MET A 1 -27.71 -74.46 8.46
C MET A 1 -26.18 -74.29 8.59
N SER A 2 -25.61 -74.46 9.78
CA SER A 2 -24.18 -74.35 10.11
C SER A 2 -23.19 -75.25 9.35
N SER A 3 -23.64 -76.37 8.76
CA SER A 3 -22.81 -77.37 8.08
C SER A 3 -22.52 -77.11 6.61
N ILE A 4 -23.25 -76.19 5.96
CA ILE A 4 -23.09 -75.87 4.53
C ILE A 4 -21.88 -74.94 4.35
N SER A 5 -21.02 -75.22 3.36
CA SER A 5 -19.89 -74.36 2.99
C SER A 5 -20.35 -72.98 2.50
N ASP A 6 -19.60 -71.95 2.84
CA ASP A 6 -19.90 -70.55 2.52
C ASP A 6 -20.00 -70.33 0.99
N VAL A 7 -19.15 -70.97 0.19
CA VAL A 7 -19.21 -70.89 -1.29
C VAL A 7 -20.51 -71.46 -1.85
N ILE A 8 -20.98 -72.59 -1.32
CA ILE A 8 -22.24 -73.21 -1.75
C ILE A 8 -23.41 -72.31 -1.38
N MET A 9 -23.37 -71.74 -0.17
CA MET A 9 -24.40 -70.83 0.31
C MET A 9 -24.46 -69.53 -0.51
N GLU A 10 -23.30 -68.99 -0.91
CA GLU A 10 -23.21 -67.83 -1.81
C GLU A 10 -23.95 -68.12 -3.13
N LYS A 11 -23.60 -69.22 -3.82
CA LYS A 11 -24.23 -69.56 -5.10
C LYS A 11 -25.71 -69.85 -4.96
N LEU A 12 -26.14 -70.54 -3.91
CA LEU A 12 -27.56 -70.79 -3.63
C LEU A 12 -28.34 -69.49 -3.48
N MET A 13 -27.82 -68.51 -2.73
CA MET A 13 -28.50 -67.24 -2.52
C MET A 13 -28.52 -66.36 -3.77
N LEU A 14 -27.49 -66.42 -4.62
CA LEU A 14 -27.50 -65.74 -5.93
C LEU A 14 -28.53 -66.34 -6.89
N VAL A 15 -28.64 -67.67 -6.93
CA VAL A 15 -29.69 -68.35 -7.72
C VAL A 15 -31.07 -68.01 -7.19
N LEU A 16 -31.25 -68.04 -5.86
CA LEU A 16 -32.50 -67.67 -5.22
C LEU A 16 -32.88 -66.22 -5.52
N ALA A 17 -31.92 -65.28 -5.47
CA ALA A 17 -32.15 -63.88 -5.82
C ALA A 17 -32.66 -63.73 -7.27
N LYS A 18 -32.03 -64.43 -8.23
CA LYS A 18 -32.46 -64.42 -9.64
C LYS A 18 -33.84 -65.02 -9.85
N LEU A 19 -34.17 -66.11 -9.14
CA LEU A 19 -35.50 -66.71 -9.18
C LEU A 19 -36.54 -65.77 -8.59
N VAL A 20 -36.24 -65.14 -7.44
CA VAL A 20 -37.13 -64.16 -6.80
C VAL A 20 -37.37 -62.96 -7.72
N GLU A 21 -36.38 -62.52 -8.52
CA GLU A 21 -36.57 -61.39 -9.43
C GLU A 21 -37.75 -61.59 -10.41
N GLN A 22 -37.97 -62.81 -10.88
CA GLN A 22 -39.09 -63.16 -11.75
C GLN A 22 -40.31 -63.65 -10.95
N TRP A 23 -40.07 -64.40 -9.88
CA TRP A 23 -41.15 -65.03 -9.12
C TRP A 23 -41.92 -64.06 -8.22
N TRP A 24 -41.38 -62.87 -7.93
CA TRP A 24 -42.02 -61.86 -7.08
C TRP A 24 -43.46 -61.53 -7.53
N TRP A 25 -43.72 -61.50 -8.84
CA TRP A 25 -45.03 -61.21 -9.45
C TRP A 25 -46.10 -62.28 -9.23
N THR A 26 -45.74 -63.51 -8.87
CA THR A 26 -46.69 -64.62 -8.64
C THR A 26 -46.47 -65.32 -7.31
N CYS A 27 -45.46 -64.91 -6.54
CA CYS A 27 -45.10 -65.48 -5.24
C CYS A 27 -46.26 -65.40 -4.23
N PRO A 28 -46.72 -66.53 -3.66
CA PRO A 28 -47.68 -66.54 -2.54
C PRO A 28 -47.12 -65.83 -1.31
N VAL A 29 -47.98 -65.16 -0.55
CA VAL A 29 -47.58 -64.36 0.62
C VAL A 29 -46.88 -65.20 1.70
N GLU A 30 -47.34 -66.43 1.93
CA GLU A 30 -46.75 -67.35 2.92
C GLU A 30 -45.33 -67.78 2.55
N VAL A 31 -45.07 -67.92 1.24
CA VAL A 31 -43.75 -68.28 0.72
C VAL A 31 -42.81 -67.08 0.82
N TRP A 32 -43.31 -65.87 0.57
CA TRP A 32 -42.55 -64.65 0.79
C TRP A 32 -42.13 -64.50 2.26
N ASP A 33 -43.03 -64.75 3.22
CA ASP A 33 -42.72 -64.73 4.65
C ASP A 33 -41.58 -65.71 4.98
N GLN A 34 -41.65 -66.94 4.48
CA GLN A 34 -40.62 -67.97 4.70
C GLN A 34 -39.28 -67.61 4.06
N LEU A 35 -39.29 -67.09 2.82
CA LEU A 35 -38.08 -66.67 2.12
C LEU A 35 -37.39 -65.49 2.81
N LEU A 36 -38.18 -64.52 3.28
CA LEU A 36 -37.68 -63.38 4.05
C LEU A 36 -37.02 -63.85 5.35
N MET A 37 -37.71 -64.70 6.12
CA MET A 37 -37.17 -65.27 7.36
C MET A 37 -35.90 -66.09 7.12
N LEU A 38 -35.87 -66.89 6.05
CA LEU A 38 -34.71 -67.68 5.66
C LEU A 38 -33.51 -66.77 5.33
N ALA A 39 -33.71 -65.80 4.43
CA ALA A 39 -32.65 -64.90 4.00
C ALA A 39 -32.15 -64.02 5.17
N ALA A 40 -33.05 -63.55 6.03
CA ALA A 40 -32.74 -62.81 7.25
C ALA A 40 -31.95 -63.66 8.26
N ALA A 41 -32.35 -64.92 8.50
CA ALA A 41 -31.65 -65.80 9.44
C ALA A 41 -30.23 -66.13 8.98
N ILE A 42 -30.03 -66.34 7.68
CA ILE A 42 -28.70 -66.59 7.09
C ILE A 42 -27.83 -65.33 7.21
N PHE A 43 -28.39 -64.15 6.94
CA PHE A 43 -27.68 -62.88 7.04
C PHE A 43 -27.29 -62.54 8.48
N CYS A 44 -28.20 -62.71 9.44
CA CYS A 44 -27.98 -62.44 10.86
C CYS A 44 -27.16 -63.54 11.58
N GLY A 45 -26.99 -64.71 10.96
CA GLY A 45 -26.28 -65.85 11.56
C GLY A 45 -27.01 -66.50 12.74
N VAL A 46 -28.34 -66.45 12.75
CA VAL A 46 -29.17 -67.01 13.83
C VAL A 46 -29.43 -68.49 13.55
N ASP A 47 -28.64 -69.38 14.15
CA ASP A 47 -29.02 -70.79 14.29
C ASP A 47 -29.95 -70.91 15.51
N SER A 48 -31.11 -71.55 15.33
CA SER A 48 -32.13 -71.72 16.36
C SER A 48 -31.76 -72.65 17.53
N GLU A 49 -30.52 -73.16 17.59
CA GLU A 49 -30.17 -74.27 18.51
C GLU A 49 -28.87 -74.16 19.31
N THR A 50 -28.09 -73.07 19.28
CA THR A 50 -26.87 -73.00 20.12
C THR A 50 -26.96 -71.98 21.25
N VAL A 51 -27.19 -72.54 22.44
CA VAL A 51 -26.90 -71.93 23.74
C VAL A 51 -25.46 -71.41 23.76
N LYS A 52 -25.30 -70.11 24.09
CA LYS A 52 -24.06 -69.42 24.46
C LYS A 52 -22.90 -69.47 23.45
N GLY A 53 -22.82 -68.42 22.62
CA GLY A 53 -21.60 -67.59 22.65
C GLY A 53 -20.73 -67.46 21.40
N LYS A 54 -20.99 -68.14 20.29
CA LYS A 54 -20.32 -67.82 19.01
C LYS A 54 -21.24 -68.09 17.82
N ASN A 55 -21.90 -67.05 17.32
CA ASN A 55 -22.54 -67.08 16.01
C ASN A 55 -21.44 -67.34 14.97
N LYS A 56 -21.61 -68.34 14.10
CA LYS A 56 -20.70 -68.54 12.96
C LYS A 56 -20.91 -67.38 11.99
N THR A 57 -20.09 -66.33 12.12
CA THR A 57 -20.07 -65.19 11.20
C THR A 57 -19.66 -65.71 9.82
N ARG A 58 -20.58 -65.68 8.87
CA ARG A 58 -20.32 -66.08 7.49
C ARG A 58 -19.45 -65.06 6.76
N ASP A 59 -18.74 -65.50 5.72
CA ASP A 59 -17.87 -64.66 4.91
C ASP A 59 -18.63 -63.50 4.25
N ASP A 60 -17.94 -62.37 4.02
CA ASP A 60 -18.55 -61.16 3.47
C ASP A 60 -19.20 -61.37 2.09
N GLU A 61 -18.70 -62.33 1.31
CA GLU A 61 -19.28 -62.73 0.01
C GLU A 61 -20.66 -63.38 0.17
N THR A 62 -20.82 -64.22 1.19
CA THR A 62 -22.12 -64.85 1.50
C THR A 62 -23.12 -63.84 2.04
N LYS A 63 -22.67 -62.91 2.89
CA LYS A 63 -23.47 -61.79 3.38
C LYS A 63 -23.91 -60.89 2.23
N ARG A 64 -23.05 -60.68 1.24
CA ARG A 64 -23.39 -59.94 0.02
C ARG A 64 -24.46 -60.67 -0.80
N ALA A 65 -24.28 -61.96 -1.06
CA ALA A 65 -25.25 -62.76 -1.83
C ALA A 65 -26.63 -62.83 -1.15
N THR A 66 -26.64 -62.98 0.18
CA THR A 66 -27.86 -62.96 0.99
C THR A 66 -28.51 -61.58 1.00
N ALA A 67 -27.74 -60.50 1.10
CA ALA A 67 -28.21 -59.13 0.97
C ALA A 67 -28.83 -58.85 -0.42
N TYR A 68 -28.23 -59.35 -1.51
CA TYR A 68 -28.85 -59.27 -2.84
C TYR A 68 -30.19 -59.99 -2.91
N CYS A 69 -30.30 -61.17 -2.28
CA CYS A 69 -31.57 -61.88 -2.20
C CYS A 69 -32.62 -61.09 -1.39
N LEU A 70 -32.23 -60.51 -0.25
CA LEU A 70 -33.11 -59.62 0.52
C LEU A 70 -33.54 -58.41 -0.30
N LYS A 71 -32.63 -57.81 -1.07
CA LYS A 71 -32.94 -56.66 -1.94
C LYS A 71 -33.94 -57.06 -3.03
N ALA A 72 -33.77 -58.23 -3.65
CA ALA A 72 -34.69 -58.73 -4.66
C ALA A 72 -36.11 -58.98 -4.09
N LEU A 73 -36.21 -59.40 -2.83
CA LEU A 73 -37.48 -59.62 -2.11
C LEU A 73 -38.18 -58.33 -1.69
N LEU A 74 -37.40 -57.31 -1.30
CA LEU A 74 -37.89 -56.10 -0.63
C LEU A 74 -38.01 -54.88 -1.55
N ARG A 75 -37.29 -54.81 -2.68
CA ARG A 75 -37.32 -53.62 -3.54
C ARG A 75 -38.70 -53.38 -4.17
N ARG A 76 -39.10 -52.12 -4.27
CA ARG A 76 -40.23 -51.69 -5.09
C ARG A 76 -39.91 -51.88 -6.59
N ARG A 77 -40.88 -52.35 -7.38
CA ARG A 77 -40.76 -52.57 -8.84
C ARG A 77 -41.33 -51.38 -9.61
N VAL A 78 -40.62 -50.94 -10.65
CA VAL A 78 -40.94 -49.74 -11.48
C VAL A 78 -41.60 -50.16 -12.79
N GLU A 79 -42.30 -49.24 -13.47
CA GLU A 79 -42.95 -49.47 -14.77
C GLU A 79 -41.97 -50.04 -15.82
N GLY A 80 -42.40 -51.12 -16.50
CA GLY A 80 -41.72 -51.67 -17.66
C GLY A 80 -40.85 -52.91 -17.45
N GLU A 81 -40.71 -53.44 -16.23
CA GLU A 81 -39.87 -54.63 -16.00
C GLU A 81 -40.48 -55.92 -16.58
N GLU A 82 -41.81 -56.15 -16.51
CA GLU A 82 -42.49 -57.26 -17.21
C GLU A 82 -44.00 -57.01 -17.36
N GLY A 83 -44.45 -56.34 -18.45
CA GLY A 83 -45.80 -56.44 -19.05
C GLY A 83 -47.09 -56.23 -18.22
N ILE A 84 -47.00 -56.05 -16.90
CA ILE A 84 -48.10 -55.95 -15.93
C ILE A 84 -48.18 -54.49 -15.46
N GLY A 85 -49.41 -53.98 -15.33
CA GLY A 85 -49.67 -52.57 -15.01
C GLY A 85 -49.07 -52.11 -13.67
N TYR A 86 -48.65 -50.86 -13.60
CA TYR A 86 -48.08 -50.21 -12.41
C TYR A 86 -48.97 -50.34 -11.17
N ASP A 87 -50.29 -50.26 -11.34
CA ASP A 87 -51.24 -50.31 -10.24
C ASP A 87 -51.24 -51.69 -9.53
N GLU A 88 -51.02 -52.78 -10.26
CA GLU A 88 -50.97 -54.13 -9.69
C GLU A 88 -49.67 -54.37 -8.91
N SER A 89 -48.55 -53.79 -9.37
CA SER A 89 -47.27 -53.86 -8.65
C SER A 89 -47.33 -53.11 -7.31
N VAL A 90 -47.96 -51.93 -7.31
CA VAL A 90 -48.16 -51.10 -6.11
C VAL A 90 -49.14 -51.78 -5.14
N ALA A 91 -50.23 -52.38 -5.63
CA ALA A 91 -51.17 -53.11 -4.80
C ALA A 91 -50.50 -54.31 -4.12
N ARG A 92 -49.73 -55.11 -4.87
CA ARG A 92 -48.98 -56.25 -4.32
C ARG A 92 -47.93 -55.81 -3.30
N PHE A 93 -47.18 -54.76 -3.60
CA PHE A 93 -46.21 -54.19 -2.66
C PHE A 93 -46.87 -53.78 -1.34
N LYS A 94 -48.04 -53.12 -1.39
CA LYS A 94 -48.82 -52.78 -0.19
C LYS A 94 -49.22 -54.02 0.61
N THR A 95 -49.55 -55.14 -0.04
CA THR A 95 -49.83 -56.40 0.69
C THR A 95 -48.61 -56.90 1.46
N PHE A 96 -47.41 -56.91 0.85
CA PHE A 96 -46.17 -57.30 1.53
C PHE A 96 -45.78 -56.32 2.63
N ALA A 97 -45.93 -55.02 2.40
CA ALA A 97 -45.70 -53.99 3.41
C ALA A 97 -46.62 -54.20 4.62
N SER A 98 -47.92 -54.44 4.41
CA SER A 98 -48.85 -54.72 5.52
C SER A 98 -48.48 -55.98 6.32
N ARG A 99 -47.95 -57.01 5.64
CA ARG A 99 -47.51 -58.27 6.25
C ARG A 99 -46.23 -58.13 7.05
N ALA A 100 -45.27 -57.33 6.57
CA ALA A 100 -44.03 -57.03 7.27
C ALA A 100 -44.24 -56.45 8.68
N ASN A 101 -45.39 -55.80 8.90
CA ASN A 101 -45.76 -55.19 10.19
C ASN A 101 -46.27 -56.19 11.24
N GLN A 102 -46.37 -57.47 10.91
CA GLN A 102 -46.64 -58.49 11.91
C GLN A 102 -45.48 -58.56 12.91
N PRO A 103 -45.74 -58.72 14.22
CA PRO A 103 -44.73 -58.58 15.27
C PRO A 103 -43.55 -59.57 15.14
N LYS A 104 -43.80 -60.77 14.58
CA LYS A 104 -42.76 -61.77 14.32
C LYS A 104 -41.79 -61.31 13.22
N ILE A 105 -42.33 -60.80 12.11
CA ILE A 105 -41.54 -60.36 10.96
C ILE A 105 -40.86 -59.03 11.28
N LEU A 106 -41.53 -58.11 11.97
CA LEU A 106 -40.96 -56.83 12.39
C LEU A 106 -39.73 -57.00 13.30
N SER A 107 -39.75 -57.96 14.23
CA SER A 107 -38.59 -58.28 15.09
C SER A 107 -37.41 -58.79 14.25
N ILE A 108 -37.67 -59.67 13.28
CA ILE A 108 -36.66 -60.19 12.35
C ILE A 108 -36.09 -59.04 11.52
N LEU A 109 -36.94 -58.15 10.99
CA LEU A 109 -36.52 -56.98 10.24
C LEU A 109 -35.66 -56.02 11.10
N GLY A 110 -36.02 -55.80 12.37
CA GLY A 110 -35.19 -55.03 13.31
C GLY A 110 -33.82 -55.68 13.59
N GLN A 111 -33.77 -57.01 13.70
CA GLN A 111 -32.51 -57.74 13.83
C GLN A 111 -31.69 -57.66 12.54
N THR A 112 -32.32 -57.80 11.37
CA THR A 112 -31.64 -57.62 10.07
C THR A 112 -31.09 -56.22 9.92
N LEU A 113 -31.82 -55.20 10.37
CA LEU A 113 -31.33 -53.83 10.37
C LEU A 113 -30.07 -53.70 11.23
N THR A 114 -30.07 -54.28 12.44
CA THR A 114 -28.90 -54.24 13.34
C THR A 114 -27.67 -54.88 12.67
N SER A 115 -27.83 -56.05 12.05
CA SER A 115 -26.75 -56.69 11.29
C SER A 115 -26.37 -55.91 10.03
N LEU A 116 -27.32 -55.24 9.35
CA LEU A 116 -27.05 -54.39 8.20
C LEU A 116 -26.20 -53.17 8.61
N LEU A 117 -26.47 -52.57 9.76
CA LEU A 117 -25.67 -51.47 10.32
C LEU A 117 -24.24 -51.90 10.66
N GLU A 118 -24.03 -53.14 11.10
CA GLU A 118 -22.69 -53.72 11.30
C GLU A 118 -21.99 -53.96 9.96
N THR A 119 -22.68 -54.54 8.97
CA THR A 119 -22.09 -54.77 7.63
C THR A 119 -21.83 -53.49 6.85
N ALA A 120 -22.59 -52.41 7.10
CA ALA A 120 -22.33 -51.09 6.55
C ALA A 120 -20.98 -50.50 7.02
N GLN A 121 -20.42 -51.03 8.11
CA GLN A 121 -19.09 -50.69 8.63
C GLN A 121 -17.98 -51.64 8.13
N SER A 122 -18.30 -52.67 7.34
CA SER A 122 -17.33 -53.67 6.83
C SER A 122 -16.36 -53.10 5.79
N GLN A 123 -15.25 -53.79 5.49
CA GLN A 123 -14.25 -53.30 4.51
C GLN A 123 -14.67 -53.50 3.04
N SER A 124 -15.60 -54.42 2.77
CA SER A 124 -16.02 -54.73 1.40
C SER A 124 -16.97 -53.67 0.85
N ARG A 125 -16.49 -52.87 -0.12
CA ARG A 125 -17.29 -51.83 -0.80
C ARG A 125 -18.60 -52.37 -1.37
N SER A 126 -18.54 -53.55 -2.00
CA SER A 126 -19.71 -54.20 -2.60
C SER A 126 -20.77 -54.60 -1.56
N LEU A 127 -20.35 -54.99 -0.35
CA LEU A 127 -21.27 -55.31 0.74
C LEU A 127 -21.87 -54.02 1.32
N GLN A 128 -21.06 -52.99 1.53
CA GLN A 128 -21.52 -51.69 2.04
C GLN A 128 -22.62 -51.06 1.17
N THR A 129 -22.43 -51.02 -0.15
CA THR A 129 -23.43 -50.43 -1.07
C THR A 129 -24.77 -51.14 -0.96
N VAL A 130 -24.78 -52.47 -1.00
CA VAL A 130 -26.03 -53.26 -0.89
C VAL A 130 -26.65 -53.09 0.50
N SER A 131 -25.84 -52.99 1.56
CA SER A 131 -26.33 -52.73 2.91
C SER A 131 -27.00 -51.35 3.03
N PHE A 132 -26.43 -50.27 2.47
CA PHE A 132 -27.07 -48.95 2.46
C PHE A 132 -28.39 -48.94 1.69
N GLU A 133 -28.43 -49.56 0.52
CA GLU A 133 -29.65 -49.68 -0.28
C GLU A 133 -30.75 -50.44 0.49
N LEU A 134 -30.39 -51.54 1.16
CA LEU A 134 -31.32 -52.30 1.99
C LEU A 134 -31.80 -51.51 3.20
N ILE A 135 -30.90 -50.82 3.90
CA ILE A 135 -31.26 -49.95 5.03
C ILE A 135 -32.26 -48.90 4.57
N LYS A 136 -32.02 -48.27 3.41
CA LYS A 136 -32.91 -47.27 2.83
C LYS A 136 -34.29 -47.86 2.51
N ILE A 137 -34.35 -49.02 1.85
CA ILE A 137 -35.62 -49.71 1.55
C ILE A 137 -36.38 -50.03 2.85
N LEU A 138 -35.70 -50.55 3.88
CA LEU A 138 -36.34 -50.85 5.16
C LEU A 138 -36.91 -49.61 5.84
N LEU A 139 -36.19 -48.50 5.83
CA LEU A 139 -36.60 -47.26 6.47
C LEU A 139 -37.71 -46.52 5.70
N GLU A 140 -37.65 -46.49 4.36
CA GLU A 140 -38.61 -45.74 3.53
C GLU A 140 -39.90 -46.52 3.26
N ASP A 141 -39.83 -47.84 3.10
CA ASP A 141 -40.96 -48.62 2.59
C ASP A 141 -41.62 -49.57 3.61
N TYR A 142 -40.88 -50.04 4.63
CA TYR A 142 -41.34 -51.13 5.51
C TYR A 142 -41.59 -50.72 6.96
N PHE A 143 -40.77 -49.85 7.55
CA PHE A 143 -40.96 -49.41 8.93
C PHE A 143 -42.01 -48.30 9.05
N HIS A 144 -42.88 -48.39 10.05
CA HIS A 144 -43.88 -47.36 10.38
C HIS A 144 -43.32 -46.28 11.31
N ASP A 145 -44.01 -45.14 11.32
CA ASP A 145 -43.72 -43.99 12.18
C ASP A 145 -43.46 -44.38 13.64
N GLN A 146 -44.22 -45.30 14.22
CA GLN A 146 -44.08 -45.71 15.63
C GLN A 146 -42.80 -46.50 15.94
N PHE A 147 -42.15 -47.07 14.94
CA PHE A 147 -40.95 -47.89 15.12
C PHE A 147 -39.65 -47.08 15.01
N PHE A 148 -39.67 -45.91 14.35
CA PHE A 148 -38.46 -45.08 14.21
C PHE A 148 -37.81 -44.64 15.54
N PRO A 149 -38.56 -44.27 16.61
CA PRO A 149 -37.97 -43.89 17.89
C PRO A 149 -37.06 -44.95 18.53
N SER A 150 -37.35 -46.25 18.33
CA SER A 150 -36.57 -47.34 18.95
C SER A 150 -35.27 -47.62 18.21
N VAL A 151 -35.27 -47.37 16.90
CA VAL A 151 -34.17 -47.68 15.98
C VAL A 151 -33.21 -46.49 15.80
N LEU A 152 -33.70 -45.26 15.92
CA LEU A 152 -32.97 -44.02 15.66
C LEU A 152 -31.56 -43.96 16.30
N PRO A 153 -31.37 -44.22 17.62
CA PRO A 153 -30.04 -44.08 18.23
C PRO A 153 -29.00 -45.03 17.62
N GLY A 154 -29.41 -46.26 17.30
CA GLY A 154 -28.54 -47.27 16.68
C GLY A 154 -28.13 -46.89 15.27
N VAL A 155 -29.10 -46.45 14.44
CA VAL A 155 -28.84 -46.02 13.06
C VAL A 155 -27.93 -44.80 13.04
N VAL A 156 -28.23 -43.76 13.82
CA VAL A 156 -27.43 -42.53 13.84
C VAL A 156 -25.99 -42.82 14.31
N SER A 157 -25.82 -43.62 15.38
CA SER A 157 -24.49 -43.98 15.87
C SER A 157 -23.66 -44.73 14.82
N ALA A 158 -24.26 -45.69 14.10
CA ALA A 158 -23.59 -46.41 13.03
C ALA A 158 -23.24 -45.50 11.84
N MET A 159 -24.18 -44.66 11.38
CA MET A 159 -23.95 -43.76 10.25
C MET A 159 -22.88 -42.69 10.55
N VAL A 160 -22.81 -42.17 11.78
CA VAL A 160 -21.71 -41.26 12.20
C VAL A 160 -20.35 -41.96 12.12
N LYS A 161 -20.27 -43.25 12.53
CA LYS A 161 -19.02 -44.02 12.43
C LYS A 161 -18.58 -44.23 10.98
N VAL A 162 -19.53 -44.55 10.10
CA VAL A 162 -19.30 -44.69 8.64
C VAL A 162 -18.85 -43.36 8.04
N ALA A 163 -19.58 -42.27 8.34
CA ALA A 163 -19.30 -40.95 7.79
C ALA A 163 -17.89 -40.44 8.19
N LEU A 164 -17.42 -40.76 9.39
CA LEU A 164 -16.12 -40.31 9.91
C LEU A 164 -14.99 -41.34 9.74
N GLY A 165 -15.26 -42.54 9.21
CA GLY A 165 -14.25 -43.59 9.00
C GLY A 165 -13.56 -44.08 10.29
N ARG A 166 -14.23 -44.01 11.45
CA ARG A 166 -13.62 -44.21 12.79
C ARG A 166 -13.19 -45.65 13.14
N GLN A 167 -13.22 -46.59 12.19
CA GLN A 167 -12.88 -47.98 12.43
C GLN A 167 -11.70 -48.44 11.57
N GLU A 168 -10.48 -48.07 11.98
CA GLU A 168 -9.21 -48.75 11.64
C GLU A 168 -8.37 -48.18 10.47
N SER A 169 -8.92 -47.48 9.47
CA SER A 169 -8.10 -46.81 8.44
C SER A 169 -7.83 -45.34 8.78
N LYS A 170 -6.55 -44.94 8.88
CA LYS A 170 -6.16 -43.52 8.92
C LYS A 170 -6.49 -42.87 7.57
N GLY A 171 -7.66 -42.27 7.43
CA GLY A 171 -8.05 -41.56 6.20
C GLY A 171 -9.55 -41.27 6.13
N TRP A 172 -9.94 -40.46 5.15
CA TRP A 172 -11.33 -40.20 4.83
C TRP A 172 -12.02 -41.47 4.33
N SER A 173 -13.27 -41.69 4.72
CA SER A 173 -14.11 -42.70 4.11
C SER A 173 -14.40 -42.34 2.64
N PRO A 174 -14.66 -43.32 1.77
CA PRO A 174 -14.99 -43.04 0.38
C PRO A 174 -16.26 -42.19 0.30
N GLY A 175 -16.24 -41.17 -0.54
CA GLY A 175 -17.28 -40.13 -0.57
C GLY A 175 -18.69 -40.67 -0.78
N ASP A 176 -18.87 -41.68 -1.63
CA ASP A 176 -20.19 -42.28 -1.91
C ASP A 176 -20.84 -42.88 -0.65
N ASN A 177 -20.04 -43.52 0.20
CA ASN A 177 -20.53 -44.07 1.47
C ASN A 177 -20.94 -42.97 2.45
N VAL A 178 -20.21 -41.85 2.46
CA VAL A 178 -20.54 -40.71 3.32
C VAL A 178 -21.86 -40.07 2.87
N VAL A 179 -22.05 -39.93 1.56
CA VAL A 179 -23.31 -39.43 0.97
C VAL A 179 -24.48 -40.32 1.39
N GLU A 180 -24.35 -41.65 1.25
CA GLU A 180 -25.43 -42.56 1.64
C GLU A 180 -25.64 -42.61 3.16
N ALA A 181 -24.59 -42.53 3.98
CA ALA A 181 -24.72 -42.45 5.42
C ALA A 181 -25.47 -41.18 5.87
N LEU A 182 -25.19 -40.03 5.23
CA LEU A 182 -25.91 -38.78 5.48
C LEU A 182 -27.37 -38.87 5.01
N ASN A 183 -27.66 -39.50 3.87
CA ASN A 183 -29.03 -39.73 3.39
C ASN A 183 -29.83 -40.58 4.37
N VAL A 184 -29.27 -41.72 4.80
CA VAL A 184 -29.92 -42.62 5.77
C VAL A 184 -30.18 -41.89 7.09
N MET A 185 -29.20 -41.13 7.58
CA MET A 185 -29.33 -40.32 8.79
C MET A 185 -30.41 -39.23 8.64
N GLN A 186 -30.48 -38.57 7.49
CA GLN A 186 -31.50 -37.58 7.17
C GLN A 186 -32.90 -38.19 7.25
N THR A 187 -33.12 -39.32 6.56
CA THR A 187 -34.42 -39.99 6.49
C THR A 187 -34.91 -40.41 7.88
N ILE A 188 -34.05 -41.05 8.69
CA ILE A 188 -34.45 -41.51 10.02
C ILE A 188 -34.68 -40.36 11.01
N ILE A 189 -33.89 -39.28 10.97
CA ILE A 189 -34.09 -38.11 11.84
C ILE A 189 -35.42 -37.43 11.53
N VAL A 190 -35.72 -37.20 10.25
CA VAL A 190 -36.98 -36.56 9.83
C VAL A 190 -38.18 -37.44 10.16
N ALA A 191 -38.10 -38.76 9.92
CA ALA A 191 -39.20 -39.67 10.22
C ALA A 191 -39.42 -39.88 11.74
N ALA A 192 -38.37 -39.74 12.56
CA ALA A 192 -38.47 -39.93 14.00
C ALA A 192 -38.90 -38.66 14.76
N ILE A 193 -38.34 -37.48 14.40
CA ILE A 193 -38.44 -36.25 15.20
C ILE A 193 -38.76 -35.00 14.37
N SER A 194 -39.47 -35.12 13.23
CA SER A 194 -40.01 -33.91 12.58
C SER A 194 -41.03 -33.21 13.47
N ASP A 195 -41.09 -31.89 13.35
CA ASP A 195 -42.02 -31.05 14.11
C ASP A 195 -43.47 -31.53 13.92
N ASP A 196 -43.88 -31.83 12.68
CA ASP A 196 -45.23 -32.29 12.34
C ASP A 196 -45.63 -33.58 13.07
N ILE A 197 -44.72 -34.54 13.18
CA ILE A 197 -44.98 -35.83 13.83
C ILE A 197 -45.03 -35.65 15.35
N CYS A 198 -44.10 -34.88 15.91
CA CYS A 198 -44.07 -34.60 17.34
C CYS A 198 -45.26 -33.77 17.82
N ILE A 199 -45.81 -32.89 16.98
CA ILE A 199 -47.04 -32.14 17.26
C ILE A 199 -48.26 -33.08 17.21
N LYS A 200 -48.37 -33.93 16.18
CA LYS A 200 -49.48 -34.91 16.04
C LYS A 200 -49.58 -35.86 17.23
N GLU A 201 -48.45 -36.32 17.77
CA GLU A 201 -48.41 -37.23 18.92
C GLU A 201 -48.41 -36.52 20.28
N GLY A 202 -48.47 -35.17 20.30
CA GLY A 202 -48.54 -34.38 21.53
C GLY A 202 -47.26 -34.30 22.35
N ALA A 203 -46.11 -34.66 21.76
CA ALA A 203 -44.79 -34.52 22.37
C ALA A 203 -44.37 -33.05 22.51
N ILE A 204 -44.82 -32.20 21.58
CA ILE A 204 -44.68 -30.75 21.57
C ILE A 204 -46.07 -30.11 21.54
N ARG A 205 -46.29 -29.10 22.38
CA ARG A 205 -47.53 -28.30 22.40
C ARG A 205 -47.22 -26.93 21.81
N THR A 206 -47.80 -26.62 20.66
CA THR A 206 -47.67 -25.29 20.04
C THR A 206 -48.82 -24.42 20.53
N PHE A 207 -48.52 -23.34 21.24
CA PHE A 207 -49.51 -22.34 21.65
C PHE A 207 -49.59 -21.27 20.57
N SER A 208 -50.70 -21.23 19.83
CA SER A 208 -50.86 -20.30 18.70
C SER A 208 -51.74 -19.09 19.06
N ARG A 209 -52.55 -19.20 20.13
CA ARG A 209 -53.48 -18.14 20.58
C ARG A 209 -53.47 -17.99 22.10
N LEU A 210 -53.65 -16.74 22.56
CA LEU A 210 -53.78 -16.41 23.98
C LEU A 210 -55.01 -17.08 24.64
N ASP A 211 -56.05 -17.39 23.87
CA ASP A 211 -57.28 -18.05 24.35
C ASP A 211 -57.03 -19.51 24.79
N GLU A 212 -56.05 -20.20 24.20
CA GLU A 212 -55.66 -21.58 24.54
C GLU A 212 -54.86 -21.68 25.86
N LEU A 213 -54.31 -20.55 26.33
CA LEU A 213 -53.68 -20.44 27.66
C LEU A 213 -54.73 -20.35 28.78
N ASN A 214 -55.93 -19.82 28.49
CA ASN A 214 -56.98 -19.63 29.49
C ASN A 214 -57.74 -20.93 29.82
N ASP A 215 -57.97 -21.79 28.82
CA ASP A 215 -58.56 -23.13 29.03
C ASP A 215 -57.68 -24.05 29.90
N ASN A 216 -56.39 -23.71 30.06
CA ASN A 216 -55.42 -24.48 30.85
C ASN A 216 -55.38 -24.09 32.34
N ILE A 217 -55.84 -22.89 32.72
CA ILE A 217 -55.96 -22.54 34.15
C ILE A 217 -57.08 -23.37 34.80
N ASP A 218 -58.13 -23.72 34.05
CA ASP A 218 -59.22 -24.59 34.51
C ASP A 218 -58.90 -26.09 34.39
N SER A 219 -57.91 -26.48 33.58
CA SER A 219 -57.55 -27.89 33.36
C SER A 219 -56.27 -28.36 34.04
N GLU A 220 -55.46 -27.47 34.64
CA GLU A 220 -54.45 -27.84 35.65
C GLU A 220 -55.07 -28.52 36.88
N GLY A 221 -56.33 -28.21 37.20
CA GLY A 221 -57.09 -28.87 38.26
C GLY A 221 -57.71 -30.23 37.89
N ARG A 222 -57.79 -30.59 36.59
CA ARG A 222 -58.48 -31.81 36.12
C ARG A 222 -57.57 -32.87 35.50
N ILE A 223 -56.29 -32.60 35.23
CA ILE A 223 -55.36 -33.55 34.59
C ILE A 223 -54.43 -34.25 35.62
N ARG A 224 -54.88 -34.40 36.87
CA ARG A 224 -54.35 -35.44 37.78
C ARG A 224 -55.20 -36.71 37.76
N SER A 225 -56.26 -36.79 36.95
CA SER A 225 -57.21 -37.92 36.95
C SER A 225 -57.62 -38.46 35.57
N SER A 226 -56.92 -38.13 34.48
CA SER A 226 -57.03 -38.90 33.24
C SER A 226 -55.81 -39.79 33.07
N GLY A 227 -56.00 -41.09 33.36
CA GLY A 227 -55.05 -42.14 33.06
C GLY A 227 -54.69 -42.20 31.57
N PRO A 228 -53.63 -42.94 31.20
CA PRO A 228 -53.11 -42.99 29.84
C PRO A 228 -54.23 -43.41 28.89
N SER A 229 -54.49 -42.61 27.86
CA SER A 229 -55.32 -43.05 26.74
C SER A 229 -54.64 -44.29 26.14
N LYS A 230 -55.26 -45.44 26.36
CA LYS A 230 -54.89 -46.73 25.80
C LYS A 230 -55.16 -46.71 24.29
N THR A 231 -54.22 -46.21 23.49
CA THR A 231 -53.97 -46.84 22.19
C THR A 231 -53.11 -48.07 22.47
N PRO A 232 -53.42 -49.25 21.91
CA PRO A 232 -52.64 -50.45 22.16
C PRO A 232 -51.23 -50.20 21.61
N SER A 233 -50.25 -50.09 22.53
CA SER A 233 -48.84 -50.06 22.17
C SER A 233 -48.55 -51.31 21.34
N SER A 234 -48.27 -51.13 20.06
CA SER A 234 -47.71 -52.17 19.22
C SER A 234 -46.44 -52.70 19.93
N PRO A 235 -46.23 -54.03 19.99
CA PRO A 235 -45.00 -54.58 20.57
C PRO A 235 -43.80 -53.98 19.82
N PHE A 236 -42.75 -53.60 20.56
CA PHE A 236 -41.52 -52.95 20.07
C PHE A 236 -41.60 -51.45 19.71
N SER A 237 -42.70 -50.76 20.04
CA SER A 237 -42.83 -49.30 19.86
C SER A 237 -42.47 -48.51 21.13
N THR A 238 -41.67 -47.44 20.96
CA THR A 238 -41.35 -46.47 22.03
C THR A 238 -42.21 -45.21 21.87
N PRO A 239 -43.02 -44.82 22.88
CA PRO A 239 -43.87 -43.64 22.77
C PRO A 239 -43.02 -42.36 22.76
N ARG A 240 -43.33 -41.44 21.84
CA ARG A 240 -42.70 -40.11 21.78
C ARG A 240 -43.19 -39.23 22.93
N THR A 241 -42.58 -39.38 24.10
CA THR A 241 -42.82 -38.51 25.26
C THR A 241 -41.92 -37.28 25.21
N SER A 242 -42.30 -36.19 25.87
CA SER A 242 -41.46 -34.99 25.98
C SER A 242 -40.11 -35.27 26.67
N ALA A 243 -40.05 -36.23 27.59
CA ALA A 243 -38.81 -36.68 28.22
C ALA A 243 -37.90 -37.44 27.23
N TRP A 244 -38.47 -38.35 26.42
CA TRP A 244 -37.74 -39.07 25.37
C TRP A 244 -37.19 -38.10 24.32
N LEU A 245 -37.99 -37.11 23.90
CA LEU A 245 -37.58 -36.10 22.91
C LEU A 245 -36.37 -35.30 23.42
N ARG A 246 -36.39 -34.80 24.67
CA ARG A 246 -35.24 -34.06 25.22
C ARG A 246 -33.96 -34.90 25.29
N ALA A 247 -34.06 -36.15 25.75
CA ALA A 247 -32.90 -37.05 25.84
C ALA A 247 -32.33 -37.41 24.46
N THR A 248 -33.21 -37.60 23.47
CA THR A 248 -32.80 -37.94 22.10
C THR A 248 -32.24 -36.72 21.37
N ALA A 249 -32.84 -35.54 21.56
CA ALA A 249 -32.35 -34.29 20.96
C ALA A 249 -30.94 -33.92 21.43
N SER A 250 -30.60 -34.14 22.72
CA SER A 250 -29.24 -33.90 23.22
C SER A 250 -28.21 -34.88 22.63
N GLN A 251 -28.57 -36.14 22.46
CA GLN A 251 -27.71 -37.14 21.79
C GLN A 251 -27.51 -36.81 20.31
N LEU A 252 -28.58 -36.39 19.61
CA LEU A 252 -28.49 -35.96 18.22
C LEU A 252 -27.65 -34.70 18.06
N HIS A 253 -27.76 -33.74 18.98
CA HIS A 253 -26.91 -32.56 18.99
C HIS A 253 -25.42 -32.91 19.05
N ILE A 254 -25.03 -33.82 19.96
CA ILE A 254 -23.66 -34.31 20.05
C ILE A 254 -23.26 -35.01 18.74
N ALA A 255 -24.12 -35.89 18.21
CA ALA A 255 -23.85 -36.62 16.97
C ALA A 255 -23.63 -35.66 15.77
N ILE A 256 -24.51 -34.68 15.59
CA ILE A 256 -24.40 -33.67 14.52
C ILE A 256 -23.10 -32.88 14.68
N ASN A 257 -22.75 -32.44 15.89
CA ASN A 257 -21.50 -31.71 16.13
C ASN A 257 -20.26 -32.53 15.71
N THR A 258 -20.28 -33.86 15.88
CA THR A 258 -19.15 -34.70 15.43
C THR A 258 -18.91 -34.71 13.92
N LEU A 259 -19.89 -34.27 13.11
CA LEU A 259 -19.79 -34.21 11.64
C LEU A 259 -19.03 -32.99 11.12
N SER A 260 -18.59 -32.08 11.99
CA SER A 260 -17.84 -30.87 11.64
C SER A 260 -16.67 -31.07 10.65
N PRO A 261 -15.86 -32.15 10.72
CA PRO A 261 -14.77 -32.38 9.76
C PRO A 261 -15.24 -32.48 8.30
N LEU A 262 -16.47 -32.94 8.05
CA LEU A 262 -16.99 -33.17 6.70
C LEU A 262 -17.10 -31.89 5.85
N VAL A 263 -17.09 -30.72 6.48
CA VAL A 263 -17.07 -29.40 5.79
C VAL A 263 -15.86 -29.26 4.87
N HIS A 264 -14.71 -29.83 5.26
CA HIS A 264 -13.44 -29.73 4.51
C HIS A 264 -13.11 -31.02 3.74
N HIS A 265 -14.11 -31.85 3.47
CA HIS A 265 -13.91 -33.12 2.77
C HIS A 265 -13.45 -32.89 1.31
N PRO A 266 -12.47 -33.64 0.79
CA PRO A 266 -11.90 -33.40 -0.55
C PRO A 266 -12.85 -33.70 -1.70
N ASN A 267 -13.76 -34.67 -1.56
CA ASN A 267 -14.77 -34.97 -2.57
C ASN A 267 -15.96 -33.98 -2.47
N PRO A 268 -16.28 -33.20 -3.51
CA PRO A 268 -17.34 -32.17 -3.49
C PRO A 268 -18.76 -32.73 -3.29
N ASN A 269 -19.01 -34.01 -3.59
CA ASN A 269 -20.31 -34.63 -3.37
C ASN A 269 -20.67 -34.73 -1.88
N VAL A 270 -19.66 -34.85 -1.00
CA VAL A 270 -19.87 -34.97 0.45
C VAL A 270 -20.33 -33.63 1.07
N PRO A 271 -19.65 -32.50 0.84
CA PRO A 271 -20.17 -31.17 1.18
C PRO A 271 -21.57 -30.88 0.63
N CYS A 272 -21.86 -31.24 -0.63
CA CYS A 272 -23.21 -31.12 -1.19
C CYS A 272 -24.25 -31.93 -0.41
N ALA A 273 -23.93 -33.18 -0.06
CA ALA A 273 -24.81 -34.02 0.76
C ALA A 273 -24.96 -33.46 2.19
N LEU A 274 -23.90 -32.92 2.78
CA LEU A 274 -23.94 -32.26 4.10
C LEU A 274 -24.80 -30.98 4.07
N ALA A 275 -24.75 -30.21 2.98
CA ALA A 275 -25.60 -29.05 2.78
C ALA A 275 -27.08 -29.46 2.68
N ARG A 276 -27.39 -30.49 1.87
CA ARG A 276 -28.75 -31.04 1.76
C ARG A 276 -29.26 -31.60 3.10
N PHE A 277 -28.42 -32.33 3.82
CA PHE A 277 -28.70 -32.86 5.16
C PHE A 277 -29.04 -31.71 6.12
N SER A 278 -28.20 -30.68 6.15
CA SER A 278 -28.38 -29.53 7.04
C SER A 278 -29.65 -28.74 6.71
N TYR A 279 -29.91 -28.50 5.43
CA TYR A 279 -31.15 -27.86 4.95
C TYR A 279 -32.39 -28.65 5.36
N THR A 280 -32.42 -29.94 5.09
CA THR A 280 -33.60 -30.79 5.32
C THR A 280 -33.90 -30.95 6.80
N ILE A 281 -32.87 -31.05 7.65
CA ILE A 281 -33.08 -31.09 9.10
C ILE A 281 -33.56 -29.74 9.60
N LEU A 282 -32.90 -28.63 9.22
CA LEU A 282 -33.32 -27.29 9.63
C LEU A 282 -34.76 -26.96 9.19
N SER A 283 -35.23 -27.43 8.03
CA SER A 283 -36.59 -27.18 7.56
C SER A 283 -37.67 -27.99 8.29
N ASN A 284 -37.32 -29.15 8.86
CA ASN A 284 -38.28 -30.09 9.45
C ASN A 284 -38.20 -30.21 10.98
N THR A 285 -37.13 -29.75 11.63
CA THR A 285 -36.86 -29.94 13.08
C THR A 285 -36.57 -28.61 13.80
N THR A 286 -37.40 -27.61 13.56
CA THR A 286 -37.21 -26.24 14.05
C THR A 286 -37.57 -26.10 15.52
N GLN A 287 -38.60 -26.82 15.98
CA GLN A 287 -39.01 -26.81 17.38
C GLN A 287 -38.45 -27.99 18.15
N THR A 288 -38.27 -29.13 17.48
CA THR A 288 -37.79 -30.36 18.11
C THR A 288 -36.29 -30.33 18.44
N LEU A 289 -35.48 -29.60 17.67
CA LEU A 289 -34.03 -29.65 17.77
C LEU A 289 -33.37 -28.26 17.77
N PRO A 290 -33.67 -27.39 18.75
CA PRO A 290 -33.15 -26.02 18.80
C PRO A 290 -31.63 -25.95 18.99
N ASP A 291 -31.05 -26.85 19.77
CA ASP A 291 -29.62 -26.78 20.14
C ASP A 291 -28.67 -27.06 18.96
N ALA A 292 -29.03 -27.96 18.03
CA ALA A 292 -28.16 -28.23 16.87
C ALA A 292 -28.40 -27.29 15.68
N GLN A 293 -29.39 -26.39 15.74
CA GLN A 293 -29.56 -25.35 14.71
C GLN A 293 -28.29 -24.54 14.50
N GLN A 294 -27.59 -24.21 15.59
CA GLN A 294 -26.33 -23.47 15.54
C GLN A 294 -25.27 -24.20 14.71
N HIS A 295 -25.14 -25.52 14.88
CA HIS A 295 -24.15 -26.33 14.18
C HIS A 295 -24.51 -26.50 12.70
N LEU A 296 -25.76 -26.85 12.41
CA LEU A 296 -26.25 -27.04 11.04
C LEU A 296 -26.17 -25.75 10.21
N LEU A 297 -26.52 -24.61 10.82
CA LEU A 297 -26.40 -23.31 10.15
C LEU A 297 -24.94 -22.92 9.93
N THR A 298 -24.04 -23.22 10.89
CA THR A 298 -22.60 -23.02 10.72
C THR A 298 -22.04 -23.86 9.56
N TYR A 299 -22.51 -25.09 9.38
CA TYR A 299 -22.12 -25.91 8.23
C TYR A 299 -22.57 -25.27 6.92
N LEU A 300 -23.83 -24.85 6.80
CA LEU A 300 -24.31 -24.18 5.58
C LEU A 300 -23.55 -22.88 5.27
N LEU A 301 -23.26 -22.06 6.28
CA LEU A 301 -22.51 -20.80 6.11
C LEU A 301 -21.04 -21.03 5.74
N SER A 302 -20.42 -22.09 6.24
CA SER A 302 -19.05 -22.43 5.82
C SER A 302 -19.02 -23.00 4.42
N LEU A 303 -20.00 -23.83 4.05
CA LEU A 303 -20.10 -24.41 2.71
C LEU A 303 -20.41 -23.37 1.62
N SER A 304 -21.10 -22.28 1.93
CA SER A 304 -21.40 -21.19 1.00
C SER A 304 -20.21 -20.28 0.65
N THR A 305 -19.02 -20.56 1.20
CA THR A 305 -17.77 -19.81 0.94
C THR A 305 -16.61 -20.71 0.53
N THR A 306 -16.92 -21.96 0.19
CA THR A 306 -15.94 -22.93 -0.29
C THR A 306 -15.52 -22.61 -1.73
N SER A 307 -14.30 -23.02 -2.09
CA SER A 307 -13.76 -22.80 -3.44
C SER A 307 -14.44 -23.63 -4.54
N TYR A 308 -15.34 -24.56 -4.18
CA TYR A 308 -16.07 -25.40 -5.13
C TYR A 308 -17.36 -24.71 -5.57
N PRO A 309 -17.48 -24.27 -6.83
CA PRO A 309 -18.59 -23.41 -7.27
C PRO A 309 -19.96 -24.11 -7.20
N ASP A 310 -20.00 -25.43 -7.41
CA ASP A 310 -21.24 -26.19 -7.35
C ASP A 310 -21.78 -26.31 -5.92
N VAL A 311 -20.89 -26.55 -4.95
CA VAL A 311 -21.23 -26.61 -3.51
C VAL A 311 -21.67 -25.24 -3.02
N GLU A 312 -20.95 -24.19 -3.43
CA GLU A 312 -21.25 -22.81 -3.07
C GLU A 312 -22.65 -22.41 -3.51
N LYS A 313 -22.99 -22.63 -4.79
CA LYS A 313 -24.32 -22.32 -5.36
C LYS A 313 -25.43 -23.07 -4.63
N VAL A 314 -25.29 -24.38 -4.47
CA VAL A 314 -26.27 -25.22 -3.78
C VAL A 314 -26.49 -24.75 -2.33
N SER A 315 -25.41 -24.43 -1.61
CA SER A 315 -25.49 -23.97 -0.22
C SER A 315 -26.15 -22.60 -0.10
N LYS A 316 -25.84 -21.66 -1.00
CA LYS A 316 -26.48 -20.34 -1.07
C LYS A 316 -27.98 -20.47 -1.37
N ASP A 317 -28.35 -21.31 -2.34
CA ASP A 317 -29.76 -21.55 -2.68
C ASP A 317 -30.55 -22.13 -1.49
N TYR A 318 -29.96 -23.06 -0.73
CA TYR A 318 -30.59 -23.60 0.47
C TYR A 318 -30.74 -22.56 1.59
N LEU A 319 -29.73 -21.73 1.83
CA LEU A 319 -29.82 -20.63 2.79
C LEU A 319 -30.92 -19.63 2.39
N LEU A 320 -30.99 -19.24 1.11
CA LEU A 320 -32.05 -18.35 0.61
C LEU A 320 -33.44 -18.98 0.76
N LYS A 321 -33.60 -20.29 0.50
CA LYS A 321 -34.89 -20.99 0.71
C LYS A 321 -35.31 -21.02 2.20
N LEU A 322 -34.37 -21.22 3.12
CA LEU A 322 -34.65 -21.21 4.56
C LEU A 322 -35.11 -19.83 5.05
N PHE A 323 -34.48 -18.76 4.57
CA PHE A 323 -34.78 -17.39 5.01
C PHE A 323 -35.88 -16.68 4.19
N SER A 324 -36.26 -17.17 3.01
CA SER A 324 -37.37 -16.60 2.21
C SER A 324 -38.77 -17.12 2.61
N THR A 325 -38.84 -18.28 3.27
CA THR A 325 -40.11 -18.89 3.67
C THR A 325 -40.69 -18.21 4.92
N SER A 326 -41.69 -17.33 4.75
CA SER A 326 -42.37 -16.57 5.82
C SER A 326 -43.18 -17.47 6.77
N SER A 327 -42.46 -18.11 7.69
CA SER A 327 -43.01 -19.01 8.71
C SER A 327 -42.53 -18.56 10.10
N PRO A 328 -43.21 -18.91 11.21
CA PRO A 328 -42.78 -18.54 12.57
C PRO A 328 -41.36 -19.05 12.93
N ILE A 329 -40.87 -20.02 12.17
CA ILE A 329 -39.52 -20.60 12.18
C ILE A 329 -38.45 -19.56 11.81
N HIS A 330 -38.78 -18.63 10.91
CA HIS A 330 -37.87 -17.62 10.39
C HIS A 330 -37.23 -16.78 11.51
N HIS A 331 -38.05 -16.33 12.48
CA HIS A 331 -37.57 -15.48 13.57
C HIS A 331 -36.58 -16.21 14.50
N GLN A 332 -36.80 -17.50 14.77
CA GLN A 332 -35.89 -18.30 15.60
C GLN A 332 -34.56 -18.53 14.90
N LEU A 333 -34.57 -18.87 13.61
CA LEU A 333 -33.35 -19.04 12.82
C LEU A 333 -32.56 -17.73 12.69
N LEU A 334 -33.25 -16.60 12.54
CA LEU A 334 -32.61 -15.28 12.57
C LEU A 334 -31.91 -15.02 13.91
N GLN A 335 -32.56 -15.30 15.04
CA GLN A 335 -31.93 -15.15 16.36
C GLN A 335 -30.67 -16.02 16.50
N VAL A 336 -30.71 -17.26 16.00
CA VAL A 336 -29.55 -18.16 16.00
C VAL A 336 -28.43 -17.61 15.11
N LEU A 337 -28.75 -17.08 13.92
CA LEU A 337 -27.77 -16.44 13.03
C LEU A 337 -27.08 -15.25 13.71
N PHE A 338 -27.84 -14.36 14.35
CA PHE A 338 -27.27 -13.22 15.07
C PHE A 338 -26.43 -13.63 16.26
N ARG A 339 -26.82 -14.70 16.99
CA ARG A 339 -26.00 -15.29 18.04
C ARG A 339 -24.68 -15.82 17.48
N ILE A 340 -24.71 -16.55 16.37
CA ILE A 340 -23.48 -17.03 15.70
C ILE A 340 -22.58 -15.86 15.33
N MET A 341 -23.10 -14.82 14.67
CA MET A 341 -22.29 -13.66 14.28
C MET A 341 -21.66 -12.96 15.48
N ARG A 342 -22.42 -12.74 16.56
CA ARG A 342 -21.90 -12.13 17.80
C ARG A 342 -20.80 -13.00 18.43
N ASP A 343 -21.05 -14.30 18.57
CA ASP A 343 -20.08 -15.25 19.14
C ASP A 343 -18.80 -15.28 18.28
N ARG A 344 -18.93 -15.23 16.94
CA ARG A 344 -17.81 -15.16 16.00
C ARG A 344 -17.01 -13.87 16.17
N LEU A 345 -17.65 -12.70 16.22
CA LEU A 345 -16.97 -11.42 16.41
C LEU A 345 -16.28 -11.31 17.78
N ILE A 346 -16.81 -11.92 18.83
CA ILE A 346 -16.16 -11.96 20.15
C ILE A 346 -14.96 -12.92 20.16
N SER A 347 -15.06 -14.06 19.46
CA SER A 347 -14.01 -15.07 19.44
C SER A 347 -12.83 -14.73 18.51
N LEU A 348 -13.08 -13.99 17.42
CA LEU A 348 -12.08 -13.72 16.38
C LEU A 348 -10.84 -12.99 16.93
N PRO A 349 -10.96 -11.93 17.75
CA PRO A 349 -9.81 -11.26 18.35
C PRO A 349 -8.96 -12.12 19.28
N GLN A 350 -9.53 -13.18 19.87
CA GLN A 350 -8.77 -14.12 20.69
C GLN A 350 -7.97 -15.12 19.84
N LEU A 351 -8.45 -15.42 18.63
CA LEU A 351 -7.82 -16.38 17.73
C LEU A 351 -6.68 -15.78 16.89
N ILE A 352 -6.71 -14.47 16.63
CA ILE A 352 -5.65 -13.77 15.88
C ILE A 352 -4.29 -13.90 16.61
N PRO A 353 -4.14 -13.51 17.90
CA PRO A 353 -2.86 -13.66 18.61
C PRO A 353 -2.44 -15.13 18.79
N ALA A 354 -3.40 -16.06 18.78
CA ALA A 354 -3.15 -17.49 18.89
C ALA A 354 -2.61 -18.13 17.59
N ARG A 355 -2.45 -17.36 16.50
CA ARG A 355 -1.90 -17.78 15.19
C ARG A 355 -2.60 -19.00 14.58
N ASN A 356 -3.93 -19.06 14.73
CA ASN A 356 -4.73 -20.14 14.14
C ASN A 356 -5.41 -19.68 12.85
N ASP A 357 -4.62 -19.42 11.83
CA ASP A 357 -5.03 -18.77 10.58
C ASP A 357 -6.19 -19.50 9.88
N ASN A 358 -6.19 -20.84 9.89
CA ASN A 358 -7.27 -21.64 9.31
C ASN A 358 -8.63 -21.38 9.97
N LYS A 359 -8.66 -21.25 11.30
CA LYS A 359 -9.90 -20.94 12.03
C LYS A 359 -10.31 -19.50 11.84
N VAL A 360 -9.35 -18.57 11.79
CA VAL A 360 -9.61 -17.15 11.50
C VAL A 360 -10.26 -17.02 10.11
N GLU A 361 -9.68 -17.67 9.09
CA GLU A 361 -10.23 -17.70 7.73
C GLU A 361 -11.66 -18.27 7.72
N GLN A 362 -11.89 -19.41 8.37
CA GLN A 362 -13.21 -20.04 8.42
C GLN A 362 -14.26 -19.14 9.10
N ILE A 363 -13.91 -18.50 10.21
CA ILE A 363 -14.83 -17.61 10.94
C ILE A 363 -15.11 -16.35 10.14
N ALA A 364 -14.08 -15.74 9.55
CA ALA A 364 -14.24 -14.54 8.73
C ALA A 364 -15.14 -14.80 7.51
N LYS A 365 -14.95 -15.95 6.86
CA LYS A 365 -15.81 -16.41 5.76
C LYS A 365 -17.26 -16.65 6.21
N GLN A 366 -17.50 -17.23 7.39
CA GLN A 366 -18.86 -17.41 7.92
C GLN A 366 -19.59 -16.08 8.14
N VAL A 367 -18.91 -15.07 8.69
CA VAL A 367 -19.48 -13.73 8.86
C VAL A 367 -19.76 -13.09 7.50
N THR A 368 -18.82 -13.21 6.56
CA THR A 368 -18.98 -12.73 5.17
C THR A 368 -20.20 -13.34 4.48
N ALA A 369 -20.39 -14.66 4.61
CA ALA A 369 -21.57 -15.35 4.09
C ALA A 369 -22.88 -14.82 4.68
N ALA A 370 -22.92 -14.57 5.99
CA ALA A 370 -24.09 -14.00 6.65
C ALA A 370 -24.41 -12.59 6.14
N CYS A 371 -23.38 -11.78 5.86
CA CYS A 371 -23.53 -10.46 5.25
C CYS A 371 -24.10 -10.53 3.82
N TYR A 372 -23.63 -11.47 2.98
CA TYR A 372 -24.19 -11.63 1.62
C TYR A 372 -25.65 -12.09 1.61
N LEU A 373 -26.07 -12.87 2.61
CA LEU A 373 -27.50 -13.21 2.77
C LEU A 373 -28.36 -11.99 3.10
N ALA A 374 -27.79 -10.99 3.79
CA ALA A 374 -28.51 -9.77 4.17
C ALA A 374 -28.94 -8.93 2.95
N GLU A 375 -28.21 -9.01 1.83
CA GLU A 375 -28.59 -8.32 0.59
C GLU A 375 -29.94 -8.80 0.04
N SER A 376 -30.26 -10.09 0.25
CA SER A 376 -31.49 -10.71 -0.25
C SER A 376 -32.61 -10.76 0.80
N VAL A 377 -32.29 -10.64 2.10
CA VAL A 377 -33.23 -10.84 3.21
C VAL A 377 -33.22 -9.61 4.15
N PRO A 378 -34.21 -8.71 4.04
CA PRO A 378 -34.25 -7.44 4.80
C PRO A 378 -34.13 -7.53 6.33
N PRO A 379 -34.73 -8.52 7.05
CA PRO A 379 -34.60 -8.57 8.51
C PRO A 379 -33.19 -8.95 8.99
N ILE A 380 -32.37 -9.58 8.14
CA ILE A 380 -30.95 -9.82 8.46
C ILE A 380 -30.19 -8.49 8.44
N LEU A 381 -30.52 -7.62 7.48
CA LEU A 381 -29.97 -6.27 7.37
C LEU A 381 -30.18 -5.47 8.66
N ASP A 382 -31.41 -5.39 9.18
CA ASP A 382 -31.76 -4.65 10.40
C ASP A 382 -31.02 -5.18 11.66
N GLY A 383 -30.76 -6.49 11.74
CA GLY A 383 -30.00 -7.01 12.87
C GLY A 383 -28.49 -6.81 12.76
N ILE A 384 -27.91 -6.82 11.55
CA ILE A 384 -26.50 -6.45 11.33
C ILE A 384 -26.32 -4.94 11.56
N SER A 385 -27.29 -4.14 11.12
CA SER A 385 -27.29 -2.70 11.30
C SER A 385 -27.38 -2.32 12.79
N LYS A 386 -28.19 -3.03 13.58
CA LYS A 386 -28.21 -2.92 15.05
C LYS A 386 -26.90 -3.32 15.74
N LEU A 387 -26.13 -4.24 15.16
CA LEU A 387 -24.85 -4.71 15.71
C LEU A 387 -23.71 -3.70 15.50
N LEU A 388 -23.73 -2.97 14.38
CA LEU A 388 -22.75 -1.92 14.07
C LEU A 388 -23.23 -0.51 14.44
N GLY A 389 -24.53 -0.35 14.69
CA GLY A 389 -25.13 0.89 15.15
C GLY A 389 -24.88 1.17 16.64
N PRO A 390 -25.46 2.26 17.17
CA PRO A 390 -25.18 2.75 18.53
C PRO A 390 -25.57 1.76 19.64
N MET A 391 -26.52 0.87 19.39
CA MET A 391 -26.98 -0.16 20.34
C MET A 391 -26.15 -1.45 20.27
N GLY A 392 -25.18 -1.51 19.35
CA GLY A 392 -24.40 -2.72 19.03
C GLY A 392 -23.23 -3.01 19.97
N GLY A 393 -22.94 -2.10 20.91
CA GLY A 393 -21.88 -2.29 21.91
C GLY A 393 -20.49 -2.38 21.29
N ILE A 394 -20.23 -1.63 20.22
CA ILE A 394 -18.90 -1.58 19.57
C ILE A 394 -17.79 -1.18 20.53
N GLU A 395 -18.10 -0.38 21.55
CA GLU A 395 -17.18 -0.07 22.62
C GLU A 395 -16.69 -1.31 23.39
N LYS A 396 -17.42 -2.43 23.39
CA LYS A 396 -17.05 -3.63 24.13
C LYS A 396 -16.21 -4.60 23.31
N TRP A 397 -16.62 -4.84 22.06
CA TRP A 397 -15.93 -5.78 21.17
C TRP A 397 -14.89 -5.08 20.28
N GLY A 398 -14.98 -3.77 20.04
CA GLY A 398 -14.02 -3.02 19.23
C GLY A 398 -12.62 -3.00 19.86
N TRP A 399 -12.51 -2.80 21.18
CA TRP A 399 -11.22 -2.82 21.87
C TRP A 399 -10.44 -4.12 21.72
N SER A 400 -11.13 -5.27 21.66
CA SER A 400 -10.46 -6.55 21.46
C SER A 400 -9.90 -6.68 20.05
N PHE A 401 -10.60 -6.18 19.02
CA PHE A 401 -10.03 -6.11 17.66
C PHE A 401 -8.84 -5.17 17.59
N LEU A 402 -8.89 -4.00 18.23
CA LEU A 402 -7.79 -3.03 18.22
C LEU A 402 -6.53 -3.54 18.91
N SER A 403 -6.67 -4.42 19.91
CA SER A 403 -5.52 -5.05 20.57
C SER A 403 -4.98 -6.27 19.81
N ALA A 404 -5.85 -7.00 19.10
CA ALA A 404 -5.51 -8.19 18.35
C ALA A 404 -4.90 -7.90 16.97
N LEU A 405 -5.40 -6.89 16.27
CA LEU A 405 -4.86 -6.44 14.99
C LEU A 405 -3.62 -5.58 15.26
N GLN A 406 -2.45 -6.04 14.83
CA GLN A 406 -1.21 -5.27 14.84
C GLN A 406 -0.60 -5.33 13.44
N PHE A 407 -0.16 -4.19 12.92
CA PHE A 407 0.33 -4.07 11.55
C PHE A 407 1.84 -3.86 11.53
N VAL A 408 2.48 -4.42 10.50
CA VAL A 408 3.92 -4.33 10.26
C VAL A 408 4.16 -4.08 8.78
N ILE A 409 5.15 -3.24 8.47
CA ILE A 409 5.60 -3.02 7.10
C ILE A 409 6.26 -4.33 6.60
N PRO A 410 5.92 -4.82 5.39
CA PRO A 410 6.56 -6.02 4.84
C PRO A 410 8.09 -5.85 4.78
N PRO A 411 8.87 -6.89 5.13
CA PRO A 411 10.33 -6.79 5.26
C PRO A 411 11.06 -6.54 3.93
N LEU A 412 10.38 -6.77 2.80
CA LEU A 412 10.89 -6.49 1.45
C LEU A 412 9.80 -5.74 0.68
N PHE A 413 9.99 -4.43 0.51
CA PHE A 413 9.19 -3.60 -0.40
C PHE A 413 10.09 -3.13 -1.54
N VAL A 414 9.83 -3.62 -2.75
CA VAL A 414 10.55 -3.19 -3.96
C VAL A 414 9.75 -2.08 -4.63
N SER A 415 10.06 -0.83 -4.32
CA SER A 415 9.62 0.30 -5.16
C SER A 415 10.53 0.38 -6.37
N THR A 416 9.97 0.38 -7.58
CA THR A 416 10.73 0.42 -8.83
C THR A 416 11.36 1.79 -9.10
N VAL A 417 10.87 2.88 -8.47
CA VAL A 417 11.39 4.26 -8.61
C VAL A 417 11.15 5.07 -7.33
N GLN A 418 11.95 6.12 -7.07
CA GLN A 418 11.61 7.16 -6.09
C GLN A 418 10.33 7.90 -6.54
N PRO A 419 9.24 7.90 -5.73
CA PRO A 419 7.93 8.45 -6.14
C PRO A 419 7.97 9.92 -6.58
N ALA A 420 8.79 10.75 -5.93
CA ALA A 420 8.95 12.16 -6.27
C ALA A 420 9.64 12.38 -7.64
N VAL A 421 10.60 11.52 -8.00
CA VAL A 421 11.30 11.60 -9.30
C VAL A 421 10.39 11.10 -10.42
N ALA A 422 9.65 10.02 -10.20
CA ALA A 422 8.65 9.52 -11.15
C ALA A 422 7.53 10.53 -11.41
N PHE A 423 7.12 11.28 -10.37
CA PHE A 423 6.16 12.37 -10.48
C PHE A 423 6.69 13.54 -11.33
N LEU A 424 7.95 13.93 -11.14
CA LEU A 424 8.59 15.07 -11.81
C LEU A 424 9.02 14.79 -13.26
N GLU A 425 9.50 13.59 -13.57
CA GLU A 425 10.06 13.29 -14.88
C GLU A 425 9.00 13.10 -15.98
N GLY A 426 7.71 12.97 -15.64
CA GLY A 426 6.64 12.72 -16.61
C GLY A 426 6.87 11.46 -17.48
N THR A 427 7.89 10.65 -17.15
CA THR A 427 8.38 9.47 -17.88
C THR A 427 7.47 8.26 -17.69
N ALA A 428 6.33 8.42 -17.02
CA ALA A 428 5.21 7.50 -17.14
C ALA A 428 4.62 7.63 -18.54
N THR A 429 5.24 6.94 -19.51
CA THR A 429 4.56 6.50 -20.73
C THR A 429 3.15 6.06 -20.35
N ILE A 430 2.16 6.85 -20.77
CA ILE A 430 0.70 6.61 -20.80
C ILE A 430 0.36 5.20 -20.33
N SER A 431 0.41 4.99 -19.02
CA SER A 431 -0.05 3.77 -18.40
C SER A 431 -1.26 4.23 -17.62
N THR A 432 -2.41 4.13 -18.25
CA THR A 432 -3.76 4.24 -17.67
C THR A 432 -4.02 3.23 -16.52
N GLN A 433 -2.96 2.65 -15.94
CA GLN A 433 -3.02 1.69 -14.86
C GLN A 433 -2.86 2.45 -13.54
N LEU A 434 -3.85 2.33 -12.65
CA LEU A 434 -3.74 2.83 -11.28
C LEU A 434 -2.49 2.23 -10.62
N HIS A 435 -1.69 3.06 -9.95
CA HIS A 435 -0.63 2.58 -9.08
C HIS A 435 -1.25 1.82 -7.90
N PRO A 436 -0.90 0.54 -7.69
CA PRO A 436 -1.47 -0.24 -6.60
C PRO A 436 -0.98 0.31 -5.24
N PHE A 437 -1.89 0.37 -4.27
CA PHE A 437 -1.53 0.72 -2.91
C PHE A 437 -0.63 -0.37 -2.29
N PRO A 438 0.41 0.00 -1.53
CA PRO A 438 1.25 -0.98 -0.83
C PRO A 438 0.43 -1.86 0.12
N GLU A 439 0.67 -3.17 0.11
CA GLU A 439 -0.03 -4.10 1.01
C GLU A 439 0.51 -3.98 2.45
N LEU A 440 -0.40 -4.09 3.42
CA LEU A 440 -0.13 -4.04 4.85
C LEU A 440 -0.18 -5.46 5.43
N ASN A 441 0.86 -5.89 6.13
CA ASN A 441 0.88 -7.21 6.75
C ASN A 441 0.38 -7.16 8.20
N MET A 442 -0.41 -8.15 8.58
CA MET A 442 -0.82 -8.36 9.98
C MET A 442 0.24 -9.20 10.70
N LYS A 443 0.72 -8.74 11.86
CA LYS A 443 1.80 -9.37 12.63
C LYS A 443 1.53 -10.82 13.04
N PHE A 444 0.27 -11.15 13.32
CA PHE A 444 -0.13 -12.44 13.89
C PHE A 444 -0.76 -13.40 12.88
N ILE A 445 -0.86 -13.02 11.60
CA ILE A 445 -1.43 -13.86 10.54
C ILE A 445 -0.40 -14.03 9.45
N GLU A 446 0.00 -15.28 9.22
CA GLU A 446 1.03 -15.67 8.25
C GLU A 446 0.40 -15.98 6.88
N LEU A 447 -0.82 -16.51 6.86
CA LEU A 447 -1.52 -16.91 5.65
C LEU A 447 -2.24 -15.72 4.96
N LEU A 448 -1.88 -15.43 3.71
CA LEU A 448 -2.49 -14.36 2.92
C LEU A 448 -4.00 -14.56 2.68
N SER A 449 -4.48 -15.81 2.54
CA SER A 449 -5.91 -16.09 2.40
C SER A 449 -6.71 -15.73 3.65
N ALA A 450 -6.12 -15.85 4.84
CA ALA A 450 -6.74 -15.46 6.10
C ALA A 450 -6.80 -13.93 6.24
N GLN A 451 -5.77 -13.21 5.79
CA GLN A 451 -5.78 -11.75 5.74
C GLN A 451 -6.85 -11.24 4.75
N ASP A 452 -6.94 -11.85 3.56
CA ASP A 452 -7.94 -11.49 2.55
C ASP A 452 -9.38 -11.83 3.01
N ALA A 453 -9.55 -12.92 3.76
CA ALA A 453 -10.83 -13.26 4.39
C ALA A 453 -11.26 -12.23 5.44
N LEU A 454 -10.32 -11.64 6.21
CA LEU A 454 -10.64 -10.56 7.14
C LEU A 454 -10.98 -9.25 6.43
N ASP A 455 -10.23 -8.90 5.39
CA ASP A 455 -10.50 -7.75 4.52
C ASP A 455 -11.92 -7.82 3.94
N THR A 456 -12.26 -8.97 3.34
CA THR A 456 -13.58 -9.22 2.75
C THR A 456 -14.69 -9.24 3.80
N MET A 457 -14.43 -9.77 5.00
CA MET A 457 -15.38 -9.73 6.10
C MET A 457 -15.74 -8.31 6.53
N PHE A 458 -14.76 -7.44 6.79
CA PHE A 458 -15.03 -6.05 7.20
C PHE A 458 -15.73 -5.26 6.09
N ARG A 459 -15.36 -5.48 4.82
CA ARG A 459 -16.05 -4.88 3.66
C ARG A 459 -17.50 -5.35 3.56
N ALA A 460 -17.75 -6.65 3.70
CA ALA A 460 -19.10 -7.21 3.66
C ALA A 460 -19.97 -6.71 4.83
N LEU A 461 -19.39 -6.54 6.01
CA LEU A 461 -20.05 -5.93 7.18
C LEU A 461 -20.44 -4.47 6.91
N GLY A 462 -19.54 -3.66 6.34
CA GLY A 462 -19.83 -2.28 5.96
C GLY A 462 -20.95 -2.19 4.91
N LYS A 463 -20.89 -3.04 3.88
CA LYS A 463 -21.91 -3.10 2.81
C LYS A 463 -23.29 -3.51 3.33
N ALA A 464 -23.33 -4.50 4.23
CA ALA A 464 -24.57 -4.99 4.82
C ALA A 464 -25.18 -4.00 5.82
N ALA A 465 -24.39 -3.26 6.59
CA ALA A 465 -24.93 -2.31 7.56
C ALA A 465 -25.33 -0.96 6.94
N GLY A 466 -24.76 -0.58 5.79
CA GLY A 466 -25.09 0.66 5.09
C GLY A 466 -24.90 1.89 5.99
N THR A 467 -25.91 2.75 6.12
CA THR A 467 -25.85 4.00 6.90
C THR A 467 -25.69 3.78 8.40
N ASP A 468 -26.14 2.66 8.94
CA ASP A 468 -26.17 2.46 10.39
C ASP A 468 -24.77 2.13 10.94
N ALA A 469 -23.84 1.70 10.08
CA ALA A 469 -22.42 1.53 10.42
C ALA A 469 -21.65 2.86 10.56
N ILE A 470 -22.26 4.01 10.25
CA ILE A 470 -21.62 5.32 10.43
C ILE A 470 -21.14 5.50 11.86
N PHE A 471 -21.94 5.10 12.86
CA PHE A 471 -21.56 5.18 14.27
C PHE A 471 -20.28 4.39 14.58
N ALA A 472 -20.17 3.16 14.05
CA ALA A 472 -18.97 2.34 14.21
C ALA A 472 -17.74 3.00 13.57
N VAL A 473 -17.90 3.57 12.36
CA VAL A 473 -16.83 4.27 11.66
C VAL A 473 -16.38 5.52 12.42
N GLU A 474 -17.31 6.35 12.89
CA GLU A 474 -17.00 7.55 13.70
C GLU A 474 -16.27 7.18 14.99
N TRP A 475 -16.66 6.07 15.64
CA TRP A 475 -15.98 5.58 16.84
C TRP A 475 -14.53 5.15 16.55
N PHE A 476 -14.30 4.35 15.50
CA PHE A 476 -12.94 3.93 15.13
C PHE A 476 -12.06 5.12 14.71
N ILE A 477 -12.60 6.07 13.94
CA ILE A 477 -11.86 7.28 13.51
C ILE A 477 -11.58 8.17 14.71
N GLY A 478 -12.54 8.33 15.62
CA GLY A 478 -12.36 9.08 16.87
C GLY A 478 -11.26 8.49 17.77
N ILE A 479 -11.01 7.18 17.71
CA ILE A 479 -9.85 6.56 18.37
C ILE A 479 -8.57 6.82 17.58
N GLY A 480 -8.60 6.63 16.26
CA GLY A 480 -7.44 6.83 15.39
C GLY A 480 -6.88 8.26 15.42
N LEU A 481 -7.72 9.26 15.70
CA LEU A 481 -7.32 10.67 15.84
C LEU A 481 -6.67 11.02 17.19
N LYS A 482 -6.76 10.15 18.22
CA LYS A 482 -6.24 10.45 19.58
C LYS A 482 -4.73 10.25 19.73
N GLY A 483 -4.08 9.54 18.81
CA GLY A 483 -2.66 9.20 18.92
C GLY A 483 -2.14 8.36 17.76
N ARG A 484 -0.89 7.90 17.87
CA ARG A 484 -0.15 7.17 16.81
C ARG A 484 0.38 5.81 17.27
N SER A 485 -0.26 5.17 18.24
CA SER A 485 0.15 3.82 18.68
C SER A 485 -0.43 2.74 17.76
N SER A 486 -0.02 1.49 17.99
CA SER A 486 -0.50 0.35 17.18
C SER A 486 -2.03 0.19 17.22
N ARG A 487 -2.71 0.65 18.27
CA ARG A 487 -4.18 0.55 18.37
C ARG A 487 -4.87 1.54 17.45
N GLU A 488 -4.35 2.76 17.33
CA GLU A 488 -4.89 3.80 16.46
C GLU A 488 -4.68 3.46 14.98
N VAL A 489 -3.53 2.86 14.65
CA VAL A 489 -3.28 2.26 13.32
C VAL A 489 -4.38 1.23 13.01
N SER A 490 -4.64 0.29 13.92
CA SER A 490 -5.69 -0.71 13.73
C SER A 490 -7.09 -0.13 13.64
N ALA A 491 -7.36 0.98 14.33
CA ALA A 491 -8.63 1.68 14.27
C ALA A 491 -8.86 2.31 12.89
N PHE A 492 -7.85 2.98 12.33
CA PHE A 492 -7.93 3.47 10.95
C PHE A 492 -8.07 2.35 9.93
N TRP A 493 -7.41 1.21 10.12
CA TRP A 493 -7.59 0.07 9.24
C TRP A 493 -9.04 -0.45 9.28
N CYS A 494 -9.62 -0.69 10.47
CA CYS A 494 -11.01 -1.12 10.61
C CYS A 494 -11.99 -0.12 9.99
N ALA A 495 -11.79 1.19 10.24
CA ALA A 495 -12.60 2.24 9.65
C ALA A 495 -12.51 2.25 8.11
N SER A 496 -11.31 2.10 7.57
CA SER A 496 -11.07 2.07 6.12
C SER A 496 -11.83 0.93 5.45
N LYS A 497 -11.76 -0.30 5.99
CA LYS A 497 -12.43 -1.48 5.41
C LYS A 497 -13.95 -1.41 5.52
N LEU A 498 -14.48 -0.88 6.62
CA LEU A 498 -15.92 -0.64 6.75
C LEU A 498 -16.41 0.41 5.73
N LEU A 499 -15.67 1.50 5.55
CA LEU A 499 -16.01 2.56 4.59
C LEU A 499 -15.92 2.09 3.13
N GLU A 500 -14.94 1.26 2.78
CA GLU A 500 -14.86 0.61 1.46
C GLU A 500 -16.14 -0.18 1.16
N GLY A 501 -16.62 -0.95 2.14
CA GLY A 501 -17.87 -1.70 2.03
C GLY A 501 -19.11 -0.82 1.90
N MET A 502 -19.19 0.26 2.69
CA MET A 502 -20.33 1.19 2.67
C MET A 502 -20.41 1.99 1.36
N GLY A 503 -19.25 2.40 0.83
CA GLY A 503 -19.13 3.17 -0.41
C GLY A 503 -19.10 2.32 -1.69
N ASP A 504 -19.01 0.99 -1.57
CA ASP A 504 -18.72 0.06 -2.67
C ASP A 504 -17.45 0.47 -3.46
N VAL A 505 -16.44 0.96 -2.74
CA VAL A 505 -15.16 1.44 -3.26
C VAL A 505 -14.07 0.44 -2.89
N SER A 506 -13.20 0.08 -3.84
CA SER A 506 -12.07 -0.82 -3.58
C SER A 506 -10.75 -0.20 -3.99
N LEU A 507 -9.82 -0.06 -3.05
CA LEU A 507 -8.45 0.37 -3.34
C LEU A 507 -7.56 -0.74 -3.94
N ARG A 508 -7.99 -2.01 -3.89
CA ARG A 508 -7.19 -3.18 -4.34
C ARG A 508 -7.50 -3.62 -5.78
N SER A 509 -8.65 -3.21 -6.32
CA SER A 509 -9.05 -3.57 -7.68
C SER A 509 -8.45 -2.58 -8.68
N THR A 510 -7.50 -3.04 -9.49
CA THR A 510 -7.09 -2.37 -10.73
C THR A 510 -8.20 -2.35 -11.79
N GLU A 511 -9.28 -3.12 -11.57
CA GLU A 511 -10.47 -3.09 -12.41
C GLU A 511 -11.41 -1.98 -11.94
N VAL A 512 -11.76 -1.12 -12.90
CA VAL A 512 -12.73 -0.03 -12.78
C VAL A 512 -14.11 -0.61 -12.43
N VAL A 513 -14.39 -0.77 -11.14
CA VAL A 513 -15.76 -1.01 -10.70
C VAL A 513 -16.48 0.33 -10.79
N SER A 514 -17.54 0.35 -11.59
CA SER A 514 -18.48 1.46 -11.67
C SER A 514 -18.86 1.91 -10.27
N VAL A 515 -18.54 3.16 -9.93
CA VAL A 515 -19.01 3.83 -8.71
C VAL A 515 -20.54 3.80 -8.76
N GLY A 516 -21.13 2.79 -8.15
CA GLY A 516 -22.57 2.67 -7.96
C GLY A 516 -22.96 3.69 -6.90
N VAL A 517 -23.07 4.96 -7.28
CA VAL A 517 -23.45 6.08 -6.41
C VAL A 517 -24.85 5.80 -5.85
N ARG A 518 -24.94 5.09 -4.74
CA ARG A 518 -26.04 5.29 -3.79
C ARG A 518 -25.68 6.56 -3.03
N SER A 519 -26.03 7.73 -3.60
CA SER A 519 -25.84 9.01 -2.90
C SER A 519 -26.65 8.97 -1.61
N GLN A 520 -25.93 8.78 -0.51
CA GLN A 520 -26.45 8.83 0.85
C GLN A 520 -25.88 10.09 1.47
N THR A 521 -26.71 11.13 1.56
CA THR A 521 -26.31 12.46 2.06
C THR A 521 -25.65 12.43 3.45
N THR A 522 -25.94 11.42 4.27
CA THR A 522 -25.32 11.17 5.57
C THR A 522 -23.89 10.67 5.44
N LEU A 523 -23.65 9.68 4.56
CA LEU A 523 -22.31 9.16 4.25
C LEU A 523 -21.42 10.25 3.64
N GLU A 524 -21.96 11.13 2.80
CA GLU A 524 -21.22 12.27 2.24
C GLU A 524 -20.84 13.31 3.32
N LYS A 525 -21.69 13.52 4.33
CA LYS A 525 -21.37 14.42 5.46
C LYS A 525 -20.28 13.85 6.34
N THR A 526 -20.37 12.57 6.68
CA THR A 526 -19.35 11.91 7.50
C THR A 526 -18.04 11.81 6.74
N SER A 527 -18.05 11.47 5.46
CA SER A 527 -16.87 11.48 4.59
C SER A 527 -16.19 12.85 4.57
N ARG A 528 -16.95 13.95 4.47
CA ARG A 528 -16.40 15.31 4.60
C ARG A 528 -15.81 15.57 5.99
N TRP A 529 -16.48 15.15 7.06
CA TRP A 529 -15.94 15.27 8.41
C TRP A 529 -14.62 14.50 8.55
N ILE A 530 -14.55 13.26 8.06
CA ILE A 530 -13.35 12.42 8.08
C ILE A 530 -12.21 13.11 7.35
N ALA A 531 -12.40 13.55 6.11
CA ALA A 531 -11.35 14.21 5.33
C ALA A 531 -10.77 15.44 6.04
N LYS A 532 -11.62 16.24 6.69
CA LYS A 532 -11.18 17.43 7.44
C LYS A 532 -10.34 17.06 8.66
N ASN A 533 -10.80 16.12 9.48
CA ASN A 533 -10.08 15.72 10.70
C ASN A 533 -8.78 14.97 10.38
N VAL A 534 -8.81 14.12 9.35
CA VAL A 534 -7.63 13.40 8.89
C VAL A 534 -6.61 14.37 8.29
N ALA A 535 -7.02 15.39 7.54
CA ALA A 535 -6.12 16.42 7.04
C ALA A 535 -5.45 17.21 8.19
N GLN A 536 -6.19 17.56 9.23
CA GLN A 536 -5.67 18.26 10.42
C GLN A 536 -4.60 17.47 11.17
N LEU A 537 -4.55 16.15 11.01
CA LEU A 537 -3.49 15.33 11.61
C LEU A 537 -2.09 15.77 11.15
N TRP A 538 -1.93 16.23 9.91
CA TRP A 538 -0.66 16.74 9.39
C TRP A 538 -0.28 18.12 9.94
N ASP A 539 -1.21 18.80 10.59
CA ASP A 539 -1.00 20.11 11.22
C ASP A 539 -0.57 19.95 12.69
N SER A 540 -1.06 18.92 13.38
CA SER A 540 -0.67 18.57 14.76
C SER A 540 0.61 17.74 14.82
N MET A 541 1.23 17.42 13.66
CA MET A 541 2.39 16.52 13.61
C MET A 541 3.67 17.10 14.19
N ASP A 542 3.71 18.43 14.36
CA ASP A 542 4.90 19.18 14.75
C ASP A 542 4.97 19.46 16.27
N ASP A 543 3.88 19.27 17.04
CA ASP A 543 3.84 19.51 18.49
C ASP A 543 4.34 18.31 19.34
N ASP A 544 4.39 17.11 18.77
CA ASP A 544 4.69 15.87 19.51
C ASP A 544 6.20 15.60 19.73
N ASP A 545 7.09 16.36 19.08
CA ASP A 545 8.54 16.14 19.21
C ASP A 545 9.17 16.90 20.39
N ASP A 546 8.56 17.99 20.86
CA ASP A 546 9.20 18.87 21.87
C ASP A 546 8.44 19.09 23.19
N GLY A 547 7.31 18.40 23.40
CA GLY A 547 6.83 18.20 24.76
C GLY A 547 5.35 17.91 24.88
N ASP A 548 5.00 16.73 25.40
CA ASP A 548 4.13 16.73 26.58
C ASP A 548 4.15 15.44 27.40
N VAL A 549 4.52 15.63 28.67
CA VAL A 549 4.20 14.78 29.82
C VAL A 549 2.88 15.23 30.46
N LYS A 550 2.15 16.20 29.91
CA LYS A 550 0.95 16.71 30.59
C LYS A 550 -0.34 16.40 29.85
N GLN A 551 -1.31 15.98 30.68
CA GLN A 551 -2.73 15.78 30.41
C GLN A 551 -3.15 14.45 29.74
N ARG A 552 -2.82 13.34 30.41
CA ARG A 552 -3.80 12.24 30.48
C ARG A 552 -4.88 12.64 31.49
N HIS A 553 -6.05 13.02 30.99
CA HIS A 553 -7.25 13.15 31.80
C HIS A 553 -7.55 11.83 32.52
N GLU A 554 -7.63 11.91 33.84
CA GLU A 554 -8.14 10.88 34.74
C GLU A 554 -9.63 10.66 34.46
N GLU A 555 -10.01 9.44 34.08
CA GLU A 555 -11.29 8.85 34.48
C GLU A 555 -11.08 7.39 34.90
N PRO A 556 -11.85 6.91 35.89
CA PRO A 556 -11.40 5.87 36.82
C PRO A 556 -11.63 4.47 36.25
N SER A 557 -10.54 3.78 35.90
CA SER A 557 -10.59 2.34 35.64
C SER A 557 -10.77 1.59 36.96
N SER A 558 -11.97 1.05 37.15
CA SER A 558 -12.29 0.13 38.21
C SER A 558 -11.54 -1.20 38.02
N MET A 559 -10.79 -1.56 39.07
CA MET A 559 -10.74 -2.89 39.65
C MET A 559 -10.29 -4.05 38.74
N GLU A 560 -8.98 -4.20 38.60
CA GLU A 560 -8.36 -5.52 38.49
C GLU A 560 -7.44 -5.73 39.70
N LEU A 561 -7.74 -6.80 40.44
CA LEU A 561 -6.99 -7.27 41.60
C LEU A 561 -5.92 -8.28 41.15
N SER A 562 -4.84 -8.35 41.93
CA SER A 562 -3.71 -9.30 41.91
C SER A 562 -2.51 -8.85 41.05
N SER A 563 -1.26 -8.84 41.51
CA SER A 563 -0.66 -9.26 42.78
C SER A 563 0.74 -8.63 42.93
N GLU A 564 1.11 -8.35 44.17
CA GLU A 564 2.41 -7.97 44.73
C GLU A 564 3.67 -8.29 43.90
N ALA A 565 4.40 -7.24 43.50
CA ALA A 565 5.86 -7.22 43.33
C ALA A 565 6.38 -5.77 43.36
N ASP A 566 6.79 -5.35 44.56
CA ASP A 566 7.86 -4.40 44.89
C ASP A 566 8.11 -3.15 44.04
N ASN A 567 7.70 -2.02 44.62
CA ASN A 567 8.48 -0.78 44.83
C ASN A 567 9.86 -0.68 44.14
N HIS A 568 9.86 -0.26 42.87
CA HIS A 568 10.99 0.47 42.30
C HIS A 568 10.48 1.62 41.42
N LEU A 569 10.19 2.77 42.05
CA LEU A 569 10.16 4.05 41.35
C LEU A 569 11.62 4.46 41.08
N PRO A 570 12.06 4.63 39.82
CA PRO A 570 13.41 5.09 39.54
C PRO A 570 13.52 6.57 39.93
N LEU A 571 14.30 6.87 40.97
CA LEU A 571 14.70 8.23 41.34
C LEU A 571 15.56 8.82 40.21
N GLN A 572 15.01 9.79 39.46
CA GLN A 572 15.78 10.58 38.51
C GLN A 572 16.80 11.46 39.25
N TYR A 573 18.09 11.21 39.02
CA TYR A 573 19.14 12.13 39.42
C TYR A 573 19.33 13.20 38.33
N VAL A 574 18.81 14.39 38.59
CA VAL A 574 19.02 15.58 37.75
C VAL A 574 20.21 16.36 38.30
N LYS A 575 21.20 16.67 37.45
CA LYS A 575 22.27 17.63 37.77
C LYS A 575 22.23 18.78 36.76
N GLY A 576 21.47 19.83 37.07
CA GLY A 576 21.24 20.96 36.16
C GLY A 576 20.16 20.67 35.10
N LEU A 577 20.30 21.22 33.89
CA LEU A 577 19.31 21.10 32.81
C LEU A 577 19.42 19.80 31.97
N ASN A 578 20.45 18.98 32.20
CA ASN A 578 20.66 17.74 31.44
C ASN A 578 20.50 16.53 32.37
N PRO A 579 19.57 15.60 32.08
CA PRO A 579 19.44 14.36 32.84
C PRO A 579 20.63 13.42 32.56
N ILE A 580 21.16 12.77 33.60
CA ILE A 580 22.26 11.82 33.48
C ILE A 580 21.70 10.48 32.99
N VAL A 581 21.96 10.13 31.74
CA VAL A 581 21.58 8.85 31.13
C VAL A 581 22.59 7.77 31.56
N THR A 582 22.13 6.67 32.17
CA THR A 582 23.00 5.54 32.46
C THR A 582 23.09 4.62 31.23
N LEU A 583 24.22 3.92 31.04
CA LEU A 583 24.46 3.08 29.85
C LEU A 583 23.39 2.00 29.62
N PHE A 584 22.62 1.61 30.65
CA PHE A 584 21.53 0.65 30.56
C PHE A 584 20.21 1.24 30.02
N ASP A 585 20.01 2.56 30.09
CA ASP A 585 18.80 3.24 29.56
C ASP A 585 18.82 3.41 28.02
N THR A 586 19.97 3.16 27.38
CA THR A 586 20.18 3.47 25.96
C THR A 586 19.66 2.40 25.00
N GLN A 587 19.45 1.16 25.46
CA GLN A 587 18.93 0.06 24.61
C GLN A 587 17.40 0.10 24.52
N ASP A 588 16.69 0.14 25.65
CA ASP A 588 15.21 0.16 25.68
C ASP A 588 14.61 1.44 25.04
N ARG A 589 15.32 2.57 25.08
CA ARG A 589 14.85 3.83 24.48
C ARG A 589 15.02 3.87 22.95
N LYS A 590 16.00 3.15 22.40
CA LYS A 590 16.21 3.03 20.94
C LYS A 590 15.23 2.05 20.29
N GLU A 591 14.94 0.92 20.92
CA GLU A 591 13.97 -0.06 20.41
C GLU A 591 12.52 0.46 20.46
N ASN A 592 12.16 1.21 21.51
CA ASN A 592 10.85 1.84 21.62
C ASN A 592 10.68 3.07 20.69
N GLY A 593 11.76 3.77 20.36
CA GLY A 593 11.74 4.86 19.37
C GLY A 593 11.49 4.34 17.95
N LEU A 594 12.29 3.37 17.50
CA LEU A 594 12.16 2.77 16.16
C LEU A 594 10.78 2.15 15.92
N THR A 595 10.22 1.49 16.94
CA THR A 595 8.87 0.91 16.83
C THR A 595 7.78 1.98 16.81
N ARG A 596 7.95 3.09 17.55
CA ARG A 596 7.02 4.24 17.50
C ARG A 596 7.07 4.95 16.15
N ASP A 597 8.25 5.09 15.55
CA ASP A 597 8.43 5.71 14.24
C ASP A 597 7.76 4.89 13.12
N VAL A 598 7.94 3.56 13.15
CA VAL A 598 7.26 2.65 12.21
C VAL A 598 5.74 2.72 12.38
N GLN A 599 5.21 2.78 13.60
CA GLN A 599 3.77 2.90 13.83
C GLN A 599 3.23 4.28 13.42
N SER A 600 4.02 5.35 13.62
CA SER A 600 3.70 6.70 13.12
C SER A 600 3.61 6.73 11.59
N ASN A 601 4.53 6.06 10.89
CA ASN A 601 4.49 5.97 9.43
C ASN A 601 3.31 5.11 8.93
N LEU A 602 3.01 3.99 9.59
CA LEU A 602 1.83 3.17 9.29
C LEU A 602 0.53 3.95 9.53
N HIS A 603 0.49 4.79 10.56
CA HIS A 603 -0.65 5.67 10.83
C HIS A 603 -0.87 6.67 9.70
N LYS A 604 0.21 7.32 9.21
CA LYS A 604 0.17 8.20 8.02
C LYS A 604 -0.34 7.46 6.78
N VAL A 605 0.14 6.24 6.52
CA VAL A 605 -0.29 5.41 5.38
C VAL A 605 -1.78 5.12 5.42
N LEU A 606 -2.30 4.69 6.57
CA LEU A 606 -3.73 4.40 6.72
C LEU A 606 -4.59 5.66 6.67
N ALA A 607 -4.09 6.80 7.14
CA ALA A 607 -4.74 8.08 6.98
C ALA A 607 -4.85 8.48 5.48
N LEU A 608 -3.81 8.23 4.67
CA LEU A 608 -3.85 8.42 3.21
C LEU A 608 -4.82 7.46 2.51
N HIS A 609 -4.87 6.19 2.93
CA HIS A 609 -5.88 5.23 2.45
C HIS A 609 -7.30 5.74 2.75
N LEU A 610 -7.53 6.24 3.96
CA LEU A 610 -8.82 6.78 4.38
C LEU A 610 -9.22 8.01 3.53
N LEU A 611 -8.28 8.93 3.26
CA LEU A 611 -8.50 10.06 2.34
C LEU A 611 -8.84 9.59 0.92
N SER A 612 -8.17 8.54 0.44
CA SER A 612 -8.41 7.96 -0.88
C SER A 612 -9.81 7.34 -0.96
N ILE A 613 -10.23 6.57 0.05
CA ILE A 613 -11.58 5.99 0.12
C ILE A 613 -12.65 7.09 0.17
N VAL A 614 -12.44 8.12 0.99
CA VAL A 614 -13.33 9.28 1.08
C VAL A 614 -13.44 10.01 -0.26
N ALA A 615 -12.33 10.16 -0.98
CA ALA A 615 -12.36 10.70 -2.34
C ALA A 615 -13.19 9.82 -3.27
N GLY A 616 -13.03 8.49 -3.19
CA GLY A 616 -13.86 7.48 -3.87
C GLY A 616 -15.37 7.67 -3.66
N ILE A 617 -15.78 7.89 -2.41
CA ILE A 617 -17.18 8.07 -2.02
C ILE A 617 -17.74 9.42 -2.51
N LEU A 618 -16.94 10.50 -2.40
CA LEU A 618 -17.37 11.86 -2.74
C LEU A 618 -17.27 12.19 -4.25
N GLY A 619 -16.45 11.46 -4.99
CA GLY A 619 -16.23 11.69 -6.42
C GLY A 619 -15.77 13.12 -6.72
N SER A 620 -16.49 13.80 -7.61
CA SER A 620 -16.23 15.20 -7.99
C SER A 620 -16.38 16.20 -6.83
N GLN A 621 -17.17 15.89 -5.81
CA GLN A 621 -17.36 16.79 -4.65
C GLN A 621 -16.10 16.90 -3.78
N PHE A 622 -15.15 15.96 -3.92
CA PHE A 622 -13.89 15.98 -3.18
C PHE A 622 -13.00 17.18 -3.54
N THR A 623 -13.17 17.76 -4.73
CA THR A 623 -12.42 18.96 -5.19
C THR A 623 -12.48 20.12 -4.20
N ARG A 624 -13.60 20.30 -3.49
CA ARG A 624 -13.78 21.36 -2.47
C ARG A 624 -12.97 21.12 -1.19
N LEU A 625 -12.52 19.89 -0.96
CA LEU A 625 -11.71 19.50 0.19
C LEU A 625 -10.21 19.55 -0.10
N LEU A 626 -9.81 19.67 -1.36
CA LEU A 626 -8.40 19.74 -1.77
C LEU A 626 -7.64 20.87 -1.08
N LEU A 627 -8.32 21.98 -0.75
CA LEU A 627 -7.73 23.07 0.05
C LEU A 627 -7.09 22.58 1.36
N GLN A 628 -7.63 21.53 1.97
CA GLN A 628 -7.13 20.99 3.24
C GLN A 628 -6.36 19.67 3.04
N THR A 629 -6.75 18.84 2.06
CA THR A 629 -6.20 17.49 1.89
C THR A 629 -4.98 17.44 0.98
N LEU A 630 -4.74 18.46 0.14
CA LEU A 630 -3.67 18.43 -0.86
C LEU A 630 -2.28 18.50 -0.24
N TYR A 631 -2.07 19.40 0.73
CA TYR A 631 -0.78 19.52 1.42
C TYR A 631 -0.38 18.23 2.15
N PRO A 632 -1.24 17.57 2.96
CA PRO A 632 -0.97 16.25 3.53
C PRO A 632 -0.46 15.20 2.53
N ILE A 633 -1.08 15.14 1.34
CA ILE A 633 -0.70 14.19 0.29
C ILE A 633 0.68 14.55 -0.27
N LEU A 634 0.93 15.84 -0.55
CA LEU A 634 2.22 16.32 -1.04
C LEU A 634 3.35 16.11 -0.02
N ARG A 635 3.11 16.40 1.26
CA ARG A 635 4.08 16.13 2.34
C ARG A 635 4.42 14.65 2.42
N SER A 636 3.42 13.77 2.27
CA SER A 636 3.65 12.32 2.27
C SER A 636 4.47 11.83 1.06
N LEU A 637 4.32 12.45 -0.12
CA LEU A 637 5.08 12.11 -1.33
C LEU A 637 6.59 12.35 -1.18
N ILE A 638 6.96 13.37 -0.40
CA ILE A 638 8.35 13.82 -0.21
C ILE A 638 9.01 13.18 1.02
N SER A 639 8.27 12.41 1.80
CA SER A 639 8.81 11.71 2.97
C SER A 639 9.92 10.74 2.58
N ASP A 640 10.97 10.68 3.40
CA ASP A 640 12.13 9.79 3.20
C ASP A 640 11.76 8.30 3.30
N ASP A 641 10.61 7.96 3.91
CA ASP A 641 10.08 6.60 3.94
C ASP A 641 9.44 6.21 2.59
N ILE A 642 10.00 5.19 1.95
CA ILE A 642 9.55 4.63 0.68
C ILE A 642 8.09 4.16 0.77
N TYR A 643 7.67 3.64 1.93
CA TYR A 643 6.32 3.11 2.11
C TYR A 643 5.27 4.24 2.20
N VAL A 644 5.61 5.36 2.85
CA VAL A 644 4.76 6.55 2.94
C VAL A 644 4.70 7.28 1.59
N SER A 645 5.85 7.48 0.94
CA SER A 645 5.94 8.16 -0.35
C SER A 645 5.26 7.40 -1.49
N SER A 646 5.37 6.07 -1.53
CA SER A 646 4.64 5.25 -2.51
C SER A 646 3.12 5.27 -2.28
N THR A 647 2.67 5.25 -1.02
CA THR A 647 1.26 5.42 -0.67
C THR A 647 0.76 6.82 -1.07
N GLY A 648 1.54 7.87 -0.80
CA GLY A 648 1.21 9.25 -1.20
C GLY A 648 1.02 9.40 -2.71
N LEU A 649 1.91 8.79 -3.51
CA LEU A 649 1.76 8.74 -4.97
C LEU A 649 0.50 7.99 -5.39
N ALA A 650 0.27 6.79 -4.84
CA ALA A 650 -0.93 5.99 -5.15
C ALA A 650 -2.21 6.76 -4.81
N SER A 651 -2.25 7.44 -3.65
CA SER A 651 -3.34 8.33 -3.24
C SER A 651 -3.56 9.47 -4.23
N LEU A 652 -2.49 10.16 -4.66
CA LEU A 652 -2.60 11.27 -5.61
C LEU A 652 -3.15 10.81 -6.97
N HIS A 653 -2.68 9.66 -7.49
CA HIS A 653 -3.21 9.06 -8.71
C HIS A 653 -4.67 8.63 -8.57
N TYR A 654 -5.02 7.99 -7.46
CA TYR A 654 -6.39 7.56 -7.20
C TYR A 654 -7.35 8.75 -7.11
N ILE A 655 -6.96 9.80 -6.37
CA ILE A 655 -7.76 11.02 -6.23
C ILE A 655 -7.89 11.72 -7.58
N ALA A 656 -6.82 11.85 -8.36
CA ALA A 656 -6.86 12.42 -9.70
C ALA A 656 -7.85 11.68 -10.61
N PHE A 657 -7.82 10.34 -10.58
CA PHE A 657 -8.74 9.49 -11.33
C PHE A 657 -10.20 9.70 -10.92
N VAL A 658 -10.51 9.64 -9.62
CA VAL A 658 -11.88 9.74 -9.09
C VAL A 658 -12.47 11.15 -9.27
N THR A 659 -11.64 12.19 -9.17
CA THR A 659 -12.09 13.58 -9.38
C THR A 659 -12.18 13.98 -10.85
N GLY A 660 -11.73 13.12 -11.78
CA GLY A 660 -11.89 13.30 -13.22
C GLY A 660 -10.74 14.06 -13.91
N TYR A 661 -9.56 14.14 -13.30
CA TYR A 661 -8.37 14.72 -13.94
C TYR A 661 -7.63 13.67 -14.77
N ALA A 662 -7.02 14.10 -15.88
CA ALA A 662 -6.28 13.21 -16.77
C ALA A 662 -4.94 12.72 -16.19
N SER A 663 -4.31 13.51 -15.31
CA SER A 663 -3.06 13.15 -14.64
C SER A 663 -2.97 13.82 -13.26
N PRO A 664 -2.16 13.27 -12.33
CA PRO A 664 -1.81 13.92 -11.07
C PRO A 664 -1.24 15.33 -11.24
N SER A 665 -0.38 15.51 -12.25
CA SER A 665 0.21 16.80 -12.60
C SER A 665 -0.88 17.82 -12.97
N ASN A 666 -1.88 17.39 -13.76
CA ASN A 666 -3.01 18.26 -14.12
C ASN A 666 -3.89 18.63 -12.91
N LEU A 667 -4.08 17.70 -11.95
CA LEU A 667 -4.79 18.01 -10.70
C LEU A 667 -4.05 19.11 -9.92
N LEU A 668 -2.72 19.01 -9.83
CA LEU A 668 -1.89 19.98 -9.11
C LEU A 668 -1.83 21.32 -9.82
N LEU A 669 -1.69 21.36 -11.15
CA LEU A 669 -1.71 22.60 -11.91
C LEU A 669 -3.05 23.34 -11.77
N ALA A 670 -4.17 22.62 -11.81
CA ALA A 670 -5.50 23.22 -11.67
C ALA A 670 -5.79 23.77 -10.27
N ASN A 671 -5.15 23.21 -9.24
CA ASN A 671 -5.37 23.55 -7.83
C ASN A 671 -4.09 24.08 -7.15
N PHE A 672 -3.20 24.68 -7.94
CA PHE A 672 -1.88 25.11 -7.49
C PHE A 672 -1.94 26.05 -6.28
N ASP A 673 -2.89 26.98 -6.29
CA ASP A 673 -3.06 27.99 -5.24
C ASP A 673 -3.34 27.36 -3.87
N TYR A 674 -3.98 26.18 -3.82
CA TYR A 674 -4.24 25.46 -2.58
C TYR A 674 -2.97 24.86 -1.97
N ALA A 675 -2.09 24.35 -2.82
CA ALA A 675 -0.80 23.83 -2.37
C ALA A 675 0.13 24.98 -1.93
N LEU A 676 0.10 26.11 -2.64
CA LEU A 676 0.89 27.30 -2.30
C LEU A 676 0.45 27.89 -0.95
N ASP A 677 -0.86 28.00 -0.72
CA ASP A 677 -1.44 28.43 0.55
C ASP A 677 -1.08 27.48 1.71
N GLY A 678 -1.04 26.16 1.45
CA GLY A 678 -0.54 25.16 2.42
C GLY A 678 0.93 25.37 2.79
N VAL A 679 1.80 25.55 1.78
CA VAL A 679 3.22 25.84 1.97
C VAL A 679 3.43 27.17 2.69
N GLY A 680 2.74 28.25 2.28
CA GLY A 680 2.87 29.57 2.88
C GLY A 680 2.57 29.59 4.37
N ARG A 681 1.51 28.88 4.82
CA ARG A 681 1.19 28.74 6.26
C ARG A 681 2.28 28.01 7.06
N ARG A 682 3.06 27.15 6.42
CA ARG A 682 4.14 26.33 7.00
C ARG A 682 5.53 26.94 6.80
N LEU A 683 5.59 28.08 6.12
CA LEU A 683 6.76 28.95 6.07
C LEU A 683 6.58 30.22 6.93
N ASP A 684 5.43 30.35 7.59
CA ASP A 684 5.16 31.43 8.54
C ASP A 684 5.95 31.21 9.84
N ARG A 685 6.20 32.30 10.57
CA ARG A 685 7.09 32.37 11.74
C ARG A 685 6.81 31.35 12.84
N ARG A 686 5.56 30.92 12.97
CA ARG A 686 5.12 30.05 14.06
C ARG A 686 5.34 28.57 13.78
N ASN A 687 5.30 28.16 12.51
CA ASN A 687 5.21 26.76 12.09
C ASN A 687 6.17 26.48 10.93
N LEU A 688 7.46 26.77 11.10
CA LEU A 688 8.45 26.59 10.04
C LEU A 688 8.76 25.10 9.84
N ASP A 689 8.25 24.53 8.74
CA ASP A 689 8.46 23.14 8.35
C ASP A 689 9.52 23.03 7.24
N PRO A 690 10.69 22.40 7.48
CA PRO A 690 11.70 22.17 6.44
C PRO A 690 11.24 21.25 5.31
N GLU A 691 10.18 20.46 5.49
CA GLU A 691 9.62 19.66 4.38
C GLU A 691 8.78 20.53 3.44
N ALA A 692 8.21 21.63 3.92
CA ALA A 692 7.43 22.57 3.11
C ALA A 692 8.27 23.24 2.00
N THR A 693 9.55 23.52 2.28
CA THR A 693 10.49 24.06 1.27
C THR A 693 10.75 23.05 0.14
N LYS A 694 10.89 21.75 0.47
CA LYS A 694 11.01 20.69 -0.54
C LYS A 694 9.75 20.54 -1.39
N ILE A 695 8.55 20.64 -0.77
CA ILE A 695 7.27 20.65 -1.52
C ILE A 695 7.25 21.82 -2.49
N PHE A 696 7.68 23.00 -2.04
CA PHE A 696 7.72 24.18 -2.89
C PHE A 696 8.67 24.03 -4.08
N VAL A 697 9.85 23.42 -3.90
CA VAL A 697 10.76 23.06 -5.01
C VAL A 697 10.07 22.17 -6.05
N VAL A 698 9.38 21.10 -5.61
CA VAL A 698 8.65 20.20 -6.52
C VAL A 698 7.56 20.97 -7.28
N MET A 699 6.88 21.91 -6.62
CA MET A 699 5.87 22.76 -7.23
C MET A 699 6.44 23.75 -8.25
N ILE A 700 7.61 24.36 -7.97
CA ILE A 700 8.33 25.24 -8.91
C ILE A 700 8.71 24.48 -10.17
N ARG A 701 9.24 23.26 -10.03
CA ARG A 701 9.61 22.41 -11.17
C ARG A 701 8.41 21.96 -12.02
N LEU A 702 7.23 21.79 -11.41
CA LEU A 702 6.01 21.38 -12.11
C LEU A 702 5.37 22.53 -12.90
N VAL A 703 5.26 23.72 -12.29
CA VAL A 703 4.56 24.88 -12.87
C VAL A 703 5.47 25.67 -13.81
N GLY A 704 6.77 25.73 -13.52
CA GLY A 704 7.70 26.61 -14.23
C GLY A 704 7.41 28.08 -13.94
N LYS A 705 7.60 28.94 -14.95
CA LYS A 705 7.60 30.41 -14.83
C LYS A 705 6.38 31.05 -14.15
N ASP A 706 5.20 30.48 -14.33
CA ASP A 706 3.95 31.06 -13.83
C ASP A 706 3.91 31.08 -12.29
N ILE A 707 4.79 30.31 -11.64
CA ILE A 707 4.93 30.32 -10.19
C ILE A 707 5.50 31.63 -9.66
N VAL A 708 6.39 32.30 -10.40
CA VAL A 708 7.12 33.48 -9.89
C VAL A 708 6.16 34.64 -9.61
N GLN A 709 5.12 34.80 -10.44
CA GLN A 709 4.10 35.83 -10.23
C GLN A 709 3.07 35.44 -9.16
N ARG A 710 2.78 34.15 -9.02
CA ARG A 710 1.75 33.65 -8.07
C ARG A 710 2.29 33.43 -6.66
N ALA A 711 3.60 33.18 -6.53
CA ALA A 711 4.27 32.84 -5.30
C ALA A 711 5.18 33.96 -4.76
N SER A 712 5.03 35.20 -5.23
CA SER A 712 5.80 36.37 -4.74
C SER A 712 5.76 36.46 -3.22
N ASP A 713 4.57 36.35 -2.63
CA ASP A 713 4.35 36.48 -1.18
C ASP A 713 5.06 35.36 -0.40
N VAL A 714 5.13 34.16 -0.97
CA VAL A 714 5.81 33.01 -0.35
C VAL A 714 7.33 33.12 -0.50
N VAL A 715 7.82 33.69 -1.61
CA VAL A 715 9.24 34.00 -1.80
C VAL A 715 9.68 35.12 -0.85
N GLU A 716 8.86 36.16 -0.66
CA GLU A 716 9.10 37.20 0.35
C GLU A 716 9.18 36.60 1.76
N ALA A 717 8.24 35.70 2.11
CA ALA A 717 8.30 34.97 3.37
C ALA A 717 9.60 34.17 3.52
N CYS A 718 10.14 33.59 2.44
CA CYS A 718 11.45 32.92 2.48
C CYS A 718 12.59 33.87 2.85
N PHE A 719 12.59 35.12 2.36
CA PHE A 719 13.59 36.12 2.77
C PHE A 719 13.48 36.47 4.25
N ASP A 720 12.25 36.73 4.74
CA ASP A 720 12.02 37.00 6.16
C ASP A 720 12.50 35.83 7.04
N ARG A 721 12.25 34.58 6.61
CA ARG A 721 12.72 33.39 7.32
C ARG A 721 14.23 33.24 7.27
N LEU A 722 14.86 33.55 6.14
CA LEU A 722 16.30 33.49 5.98
C LEU A 722 17.00 34.49 6.91
N ASP A 723 16.45 35.70 7.02
CA ASP A 723 16.95 36.76 7.90
C ASP A 723 16.72 36.42 9.39
N GLU A 724 15.57 35.83 9.75
CA GLU A 724 15.26 35.43 11.13
C GLU A 724 16.04 34.18 11.60
N TYR A 725 16.22 33.18 10.73
CA TYR A 725 16.77 31.86 11.07
C TYR A 725 18.18 31.61 10.51
N HIS A 726 18.94 32.66 10.19
CA HIS A 726 20.30 32.57 9.64
C HIS A 726 21.30 31.74 10.48
N GLY A 727 21.00 31.47 11.76
CA GLY A 727 21.81 30.62 12.64
C GLY A 727 21.60 29.10 12.45
N TYR A 728 20.53 28.68 11.77
CA TYR A 728 20.18 27.27 11.61
C TYR A 728 20.54 26.75 10.22
N THR A 729 21.60 25.94 10.15
CA THR A 729 22.18 25.54 8.86
C THR A 729 21.24 24.74 7.97
N ALA A 730 20.45 23.82 8.55
CA ALA A 730 19.52 22.98 7.79
C ALA A 730 18.39 23.79 7.14
N ILE A 731 17.86 24.78 7.87
CA ILE A 731 16.79 25.66 7.41
C ILE A 731 17.31 26.55 6.28
N VAL A 732 18.45 27.21 6.50
CA VAL A 732 19.11 28.06 5.50
C VAL A 732 19.42 27.26 4.24
N GLU A 733 19.93 26.04 4.36
CA GLU A 733 20.18 25.16 3.21
C GLU A 733 18.91 24.92 2.40
N SER A 734 17.81 24.55 3.06
CA SER A 734 16.53 24.29 2.38
C SER A 734 15.89 25.53 1.76
N LEU A 735 16.01 26.70 2.39
CA LEU A 735 15.50 27.97 1.84
C LEU A 735 16.34 28.45 0.65
N VAL A 736 17.67 28.30 0.71
CA VAL A 736 18.55 28.63 -0.42
C VAL A 736 18.31 27.69 -1.60
N GLU A 737 17.99 26.43 -1.35
CA GLU A 737 17.58 25.48 -2.40
C GLU A 737 16.31 25.95 -3.12
N VAL A 738 15.29 26.40 -2.38
CA VAL A 738 14.09 27.04 -2.95
C VAL A 738 14.46 28.24 -3.82
N LEU A 739 15.26 29.17 -3.31
CA LEU A 739 15.63 30.39 -4.05
C LEU A 739 16.42 30.07 -5.32
N ALA A 740 17.30 29.07 -5.29
CA ALA A 740 18.05 28.62 -6.45
C ALA A 740 17.11 28.07 -7.55
N GLU A 741 16.10 27.29 -7.17
CA GLU A 741 15.10 26.73 -8.10
C GLU A 741 14.19 27.81 -8.68
N VAL A 742 13.85 28.85 -7.90
CA VAL A 742 13.12 30.03 -8.41
C VAL A 742 13.93 30.74 -9.50
N VAL A 743 15.23 30.96 -9.26
CA VAL A 743 16.14 31.58 -10.26
C VAL A 743 16.26 30.70 -11.50
N GLN A 744 16.43 29.39 -11.33
CA GLN A 744 16.54 28.47 -12.45
C GLN A 744 15.25 28.42 -13.30
N ALA A 745 14.07 28.51 -12.68
CA ALA A 745 12.80 28.60 -13.40
C ALA A 745 12.67 29.90 -14.24
N ILE A 746 13.40 30.96 -13.88
CA ILE A 746 13.48 32.22 -14.64
C ILE A 746 14.50 32.10 -15.79
N GLU A 747 15.61 31.37 -15.59
CA GLU A 747 16.69 31.20 -16.58
C GLU A 747 16.23 30.47 -17.86
N VAL A 748 15.36 29.44 -17.73
CA VAL A 748 14.91 28.57 -18.84
C VAL A 748 14.15 29.33 -19.95
N ASP A 749 13.59 30.50 -19.66
CA ASP A 749 12.77 31.29 -20.58
C ASP A 749 13.51 32.49 -21.21
N HIS A 750 14.76 32.76 -20.82
CA HIS A 750 15.61 33.65 -21.61
C HIS A 750 15.98 32.92 -22.90
N GLU A 751 15.24 33.17 -23.99
CA GLU A 751 15.83 33.01 -25.33
C GLU A 751 17.21 33.64 -25.25
N PRO A 752 18.28 32.95 -25.68
CA PRO A 752 19.58 33.60 -25.76
C PRO A 752 19.34 34.78 -26.67
N VAL A 753 19.25 35.98 -26.07
CA VAL A 753 19.38 37.22 -26.81
C VAL A 753 20.70 36.98 -27.48
N GLU A 754 20.66 36.77 -28.80
CA GLU A 754 21.84 36.80 -29.62
C GLU A 754 22.48 38.12 -29.22
N VAL A 755 23.49 38.01 -28.35
CA VAL A 755 24.40 39.10 -28.10
C VAL A 755 24.88 39.30 -29.51
N SER A 756 24.37 40.36 -30.15
CA SER A 756 25.06 41.02 -31.22
C SER A 756 26.36 41.46 -30.57
N ILE A 757 27.26 40.49 -30.42
CA ILE A 757 28.65 40.65 -30.71
C ILE A 757 28.54 41.27 -32.09
N LYS A 758 28.55 42.61 -32.10
CA LYS A 758 29.20 43.32 -33.18
C LYS A 758 30.55 42.66 -33.18
N LYS A 759 30.66 41.57 -33.95
CA LYS A 759 31.85 41.28 -34.69
C LYS A 759 32.02 42.59 -35.44
N GLN A 760 32.72 43.54 -34.82
CA GLN A 760 33.75 44.23 -35.55
C GLN A 760 34.44 43.08 -36.25
N GLN A 761 34.06 42.89 -37.51
CA GLN A 761 34.82 42.10 -38.43
C GLN A 761 36.23 42.59 -38.15
N LEU A 762 37.07 41.71 -37.59
CA LEU A 762 38.48 41.86 -37.79
C LEU A 762 38.64 41.77 -39.31
N GLU A 763 38.50 42.93 -39.98
CA GLU A 763 39.35 43.19 -41.10
C GLU A 763 40.74 42.83 -40.59
N LYS A 764 41.39 41.84 -41.23
CA LYS A 764 42.82 41.64 -41.07
C LYS A 764 43.44 42.98 -41.44
N ILE A 765 43.63 43.86 -40.46
CA ILE A 765 44.39 45.07 -40.62
C ILE A 765 45.81 44.56 -40.72
N ASP A 766 46.27 44.33 -41.95
CA ASP A 766 47.68 44.10 -42.24
C ASP A 766 48.41 45.35 -41.78
N TYR A 767 48.90 45.34 -40.54
CA TYR A 767 49.68 46.42 -39.95
C TYR A 767 50.86 46.81 -40.85
N ILE A 768 51.38 45.85 -41.63
CA ILE A 768 52.44 46.06 -42.61
C ILE A 768 51.92 46.81 -43.85
N GLN A 769 50.72 46.49 -44.36
CA GLN A 769 50.14 47.14 -45.54
C GLN A 769 49.73 48.59 -45.22
N ASN A 770 49.06 48.81 -44.09
CA ASN A 770 48.71 50.15 -43.61
C ASN A 770 49.94 50.97 -43.20
N PHE A 771 50.98 50.34 -42.65
CA PHE A 771 52.26 51.03 -42.41
C PHE A 771 52.96 51.38 -43.73
N VAL A 772 52.91 50.53 -44.74
CA VAL A 772 53.47 50.81 -46.08
C VAL A 772 52.67 51.89 -46.81
N GLU A 773 51.35 51.93 -46.67
CA GLU A 773 50.49 53.00 -47.19
C GLU A 773 50.71 54.32 -46.44
N TRP A 774 50.79 54.29 -45.10
CA TRP A 774 51.15 55.46 -44.29
C TRP A 774 52.56 55.97 -44.59
N TYR A 775 53.54 55.07 -44.80
CA TYR A 775 54.92 55.42 -45.14
C TYR A 775 55.04 56.00 -46.55
N LYS A 776 54.20 55.54 -47.49
CA LYS A 776 54.06 56.15 -48.82
C LYS A 776 53.37 57.51 -48.76
N ALA A 777 52.31 57.64 -47.96
CA ALA A 777 51.55 58.88 -47.75
C ALA A 777 52.35 59.95 -46.99
N LYS A 778 53.41 59.58 -46.25
CA LYS A 778 54.29 60.51 -45.55
C LYS A 778 55.17 61.37 -46.48
N ASN A 779 55.30 61.00 -47.75
CA ASN A 779 56.07 61.76 -48.74
C ASN A 779 55.23 62.69 -49.62
N ASP A 780 53.91 62.69 -49.48
CA ASP A 780 53.05 63.69 -50.11
C ASP A 780 52.84 64.85 -49.12
N SER A 781 53.27 66.05 -49.51
CA SER A 781 53.07 67.28 -48.75
C SER A 781 51.57 67.60 -48.70
N VAL A 782 50.96 67.39 -47.52
CA VAL A 782 49.56 67.69 -47.24
C VAL A 782 49.31 69.19 -47.35
N GLU A 783 48.44 69.61 -48.27
CA GLU A 783 47.75 70.89 -48.17
C GLU A 783 46.64 70.74 -47.12
N ASP A 784 46.62 71.65 -46.15
CA ASP A 784 45.73 71.68 -44.99
C ASP A 784 44.24 71.74 -45.40
N ASP A 785 43.50 70.66 -45.15
CA ASP A 785 42.04 70.73 -45.01
C ASP A 785 41.68 70.90 -43.52
N GLN A 786 41.18 72.10 -43.21
CA GLN A 786 40.65 72.51 -41.91
C GLN A 786 39.37 71.74 -41.58
N GLU A 787 39.45 70.78 -40.65
CA GLU A 787 38.29 70.36 -39.86
C GLU A 787 38.29 71.10 -38.51
N ASP A 788 37.24 71.91 -38.31
CA ASP A 788 37.00 72.78 -37.15
C ASP A 788 36.73 71.96 -35.89
N TYR A 789 37.79 71.62 -35.15
CA TYR A 789 37.66 71.18 -33.77
C TYR A 789 37.31 72.38 -32.89
N GLY A 790 36.03 72.46 -32.51
CA GLY A 790 35.50 73.50 -31.62
C GLY A 790 36.33 73.72 -30.33
N ARG A 791 36.13 74.89 -29.71
CA ARG A 791 36.95 75.40 -28.61
C ARG A 791 37.11 74.41 -27.44
N ALA A 792 38.35 73.98 -27.20
CA ALA A 792 38.74 73.21 -26.03
C ALA A 792 38.38 73.92 -24.70
N PRO A 793 37.76 73.24 -23.72
CA PRO A 793 37.42 73.82 -22.42
C PRO A 793 38.68 74.21 -21.62
N ARG A 794 38.74 75.48 -21.22
CA ARG A 794 39.71 76.01 -20.25
C ARG A 794 39.02 76.13 -18.89
N GLU A 795 39.06 75.06 -18.09
CA GLU A 795 38.98 75.15 -16.62
C GLU A 795 39.40 73.81 -15.98
N ASP A 796 40.26 73.89 -14.95
CA ASP A 796 40.94 72.76 -14.34
C ASP A 796 40.01 71.91 -13.46
N TRP A 797 40.03 70.59 -13.66
CA TRP A 797 39.18 69.58 -12.99
C TRP A 797 39.43 69.40 -11.48
N SER A 798 40.21 70.26 -10.82
CA SER A 798 40.69 70.05 -9.44
C SER A 798 39.83 70.65 -8.32
N LYS A 799 38.65 71.22 -8.61
CA LYS A 799 37.83 71.97 -7.61
C LYS A 799 36.58 71.26 -7.09
N LEU A 800 36.38 69.97 -7.38
CA LEU A 800 35.25 69.20 -6.84
C LEU A 800 35.60 68.29 -5.65
N SER A 801 36.72 68.55 -4.94
CA SER A 801 37.06 67.83 -3.70
C SER A 801 37.40 68.78 -2.56
N LYS A 802 36.42 69.02 -1.67
CA LYS A 802 36.52 69.17 -0.20
C LYS A 802 35.33 69.98 0.33
N GLY A 803 34.46 69.31 1.08
CA GLY A 803 33.45 69.98 1.90
C GLY A 803 34.02 70.59 3.17
N LYS A 804 33.30 71.58 3.72
CA LYS A 804 32.78 71.65 5.11
C LYS A 804 32.31 73.07 5.44
N GLY A 805 31.10 73.17 6.01
CA GLY A 805 30.81 74.14 7.08
C GLY A 805 29.47 74.89 7.05
N LYS A 806 28.52 74.36 7.84
CA LYS A 806 27.59 75.05 8.78
C LYS A 806 26.16 75.50 8.38
N GLU A 807 25.22 74.83 9.09
CA GLU A 807 24.13 75.34 9.97
C GLU A 807 22.78 75.81 9.38
N LEU A 808 21.79 74.89 9.45
CA LEU A 808 20.43 74.92 10.04
C LEU A 808 19.29 75.84 9.50
N ASP A 809 18.21 75.14 9.11
CA ASP A 809 16.75 75.33 9.32
C ASP A 809 15.99 76.54 8.72
N ASP A 810 15.08 76.30 7.76
CA ASP A 810 13.63 76.06 8.02
C ASP A 810 12.82 75.99 6.69
N ASP A 811 12.07 74.88 6.54
CA ASP A 811 10.93 74.51 5.68
C ASP A 811 10.74 74.96 4.20
N PRO A 812 10.45 74.01 3.27
CA PRO A 812 10.00 74.28 1.90
C PRO A 812 8.47 74.24 1.74
N PRO A 813 7.89 74.99 0.78
CA PRO A 813 7.08 74.32 -0.26
C PRO A 813 7.14 75.03 -1.64
N PRO A 814 6.54 74.46 -2.70
CA PRO A 814 6.72 73.13 -3.29
C PRO A 814 7.36 73.25 -4.69
N GLU A 815 8.18 72.28 -5.09
CA GLU A 815 8.72 72.21 -6.45
C GLU A 815 7.69 71.55 -7.39
N GLU A 816 7.19 72.35 -8.33
CA GLU A 816 6.57 71.85 -9.57
C GLU A 816 7.68 71.35 -10.52
N ASP A 817 7.43 70.16 -11.04
CA ASP A 817 8.03 69.45 -12.16
C ASP A 817 9.01 70.21 -13.08
N VAL A 818 10.28 69.79 -13.04
CA VAL A 818 11.20 69.84 -14.20
C VAL A 818 11.81 68.46 -14.42
N SER A 819 10.94 67.56 -14.89
CA SER A 819 11.31 66.34 -15.59
C SER A 819 11.40 66.63 -17.09
N ALA A 820 12.54 67.15 -17.56
CA ALA A 820 12.89 67.11 -18.98
C ALA A 820 14.41 67.29 -19.20
N MET A 821 15.01 66.34 -19.92
CA MET A 821 16.41 66.25 -20.36
C MET A 821 17.46 65.87 -19.29
N ASN A 822 17.47 64.57 -18.96
CA ASN A 822 18.66 63.69 -19.01
C ASN A 822 18.24 62.26 -18.61
N GLN A 823 17.43 61.62 -19.47
CA GLN A 823 17.17 60.18 -19.42
C GLN A 823 17.75 59.59 -20.70
N THR A 824 19.00 59.14 -20.64
CA THR A 824 19.49 58.11 -21.56
C THR A 824 19.01 56.77 -21.01
N ASP A 825 17.95 56.23 -21.62
CA ASP A 825 17.44 54.85 -21.60
C ASP A 825 17.95 53.92 -20.48
N GLN A 826 17.37 54.04 -19.27
CA GLN A 826 17.33 52.90 -18.34
C GLN A 826 16.12 52.04 -18.71
N LYS A 827 16.36 50.91 -19.36
CA LYS A 827 15.33 49.90 -19.62
C LYS A 827 14.75 49.46 -18.27
N GLN A 828 13.45 49.68 -18.05
CA GLN A 828 12.78 49.30 -16.79
C GLN A 828 12.95 47.79 -16.55
N LEU A 829 13.40 47.42 -15.34
CA LEU A 829 13.55 46.01 -14.95
C LEU A 829 12.19 45.32 -14.98
N THR A 830 12.14 44.09 -15.49
CA THR A 830 10.93 43.27 -15.40
C THR A 830 10.67 42.84 -13.95
N PRO A 831 9.41 42.53 -13.55
CA PRO A 831 9.11 42.02 -12.21
C PRO A 831 9.90 40.77 -11.81
N THR A 832 10.25 39.91 -12.77
CA THR A 832 11.12 38.75 -12.55
C THR A 832 12.57 39.16 -12.28
N GLN A 833 13.07 40.19 -12.98
CA GLN A 833 14.40 40.73 -12.76
C GLN A 833 14.53 41.44 -11.42
N THR A 834 13.50 42.16 -10.97
CA THR A 834 13.49 42.77 -9.64
C THR A 834 13.51 41.73 -8.52
N LEU A 835 12.80 40.59 -8.69
CA LEU A 835 12.88 39.48 -7.75
C LEU A 835 14.28 38.86 -7.74
N THR A 836 14.92 38.63 -8.89
CA THR A 836 16.30 38.12 -8.92
C THR A 836 17.30 39.08 -8.28
N GLU A 837 17.10 40.40 -8.43
CA GLU A 837 17.92 41.42 -7.78
C GLU A 837 17.80 41.34 -6.25
N GLN A 838 16.57 41.17 -5.73
CA GLN A 838 16.31 40.95 -4.32
C GLN A 838 16.96 39.64 -3.82
N ILE A 839 16.81 38.53 -4.56
CA ILE A 839 17.45 37.26 -4.21
C ILE A 839 18.96 37.45 -4.07
N VAL A 840 19.60 38.12 -5.05
CA VAL A 840 21.05 38.38 -5.03
C VAL A 840 21.43 39.28 -3.85
N SER A 841 20.71 40.38 -3.59
CA SER A 841 21.06 41.31 -2.52
C SER A 841 20.98 40.65 -1.13
N HIS A 842 19.95 39.83 -0.88
CA HIS A 842 19.80 39.12 0.39
C HIS A 842 20.79 37.94 0.54
N SER A 843 21.13 37.26 -0.56
CA SER A 843 22.02 36.09 -0.52
C SER A 843 23.49 36.43 -0.26
N ILE A 844 23.95 37.65 -0.61
CA ILE A 844 25.37 38.06 -0.46
C ILE A 844 25.86 37.96 0.99
N TYR A 845 25.01 38.28 1.98
CA TYR A 845 25.40 38.26 3.39
C TYR A 845 25.83 36.86 3.86
N PHE A 846 25.27 35.82 3.25
CA PHE A 846 25.54 34.42 3.59
C PHE A 846 26.83 33.88 2.98
N LEU A 847 27.55 34.64 2.14
CA LEU A 847 28.90 34.27 1.69
C LEU A 847 29.88 34.13 2.87
N THR A 848 29.61 34.79 4.00
CA THR A 848 30.44 34.71 5.22
C THR A 848 29.97 33.66 6.23
N HIS A 849 28.92 32.89 5.91
CA HIS A 849 28.32 31.91 6.80
C HIS A 849 29.31 30.79 7.22
N PRO A 850 29.28 30.27 8.47
CA PRO A 850 30.23 29.26 8.97
C PRO A 850 30.19 27.93 8.21
N SER A 851 29.01 27.52 7.72
CA SER A 851 28.87 26.28 6.93
C SER A 851 29.45 26.45 5.52
N PRO A 852 30.41 25.61 5.09
CA PRO A 852 30.97 25.65 3.74
C PRO A 852 29.95 25.23 2.66
N LEU A 853 28.98 24.37 2.99
CA LEU A 853 27.93 23.94 2.05
C LEU A 853 27.04 25.11 1.63
N ILE A 854 26.58 25.91 2.60
CA ILE A 854 25.76 27.10 2.34
C ILE A 854 26.52 28.08 1.45
N ARG A 855 27.80 28.34 1.77
CA ARG A 855 28.65 29.23 0.94
C ARG A 855 28.76 28.74 -0.51
N ALA A 856 28.95 27.44 -0.73
CA ALA A 856 29.00 26.87 -2.08
C ALA A 856 27.64 26.97 -2.81
N ARG A 857 26.52 26.74 -2.10
CA ARG A 857 25.17 26.87 -2.65
C ARG A 857 24.85 28.29 -3.08
N ILE A 858 25.21 29.28 -2.27
CA ILE A 858 25.01 30.70 -2.61
C ILE A 858 25.86 31.10 -3.80
N LEU A 859 27.13 30.66 -3.86
CA LEU A 859 27.97 30.91 -5.02
C LEU A 859 27.36 30.29 -6.29
N GLY A 860 26.77 29.10 -6.19
CA GLY A 860 25.99 28.49 -7.27
C GLY A 860 24.71 29.25 -7.61
N LEU A 861 23.99 29.78 -6.63
CA LEU A 861 22.81 30.63 -6.84
C LEU A 861 23.17 31.94 -7.56
N LEU A 862 24.30 32.55 -7.20
CA LEU A 862 24.80 33.75 -7.88
C LEU A 862 25.24 33.43 -9.31
N ASP A 863 25.77 32.23 -9.54
CA ASP A 863 26.17 31.74 -10.85
C ASP A 863 24.94 31.63 -11.77
N THR A 864 23.87 30.97 -11.31
CA THR A 864 22.60 30.84 -12.06
C THR A 864 21.84 32.16 -12.19
N ALA A 865 21.98 33.10 -11.24
CA ALA A 865 21.34 34.42 -11.33
C ALA A 865 22.05 35.38 -12.30
N SER A 866 23.33 35.14 -12.59
CA SER A 866 24.14 36.08 -13.38
C SER A 866 23.66 36.31 -14.83
N PRO A 867 23.17 35.30 -15.58
CA PRO A 867 22.67 35.51 -16.94
C PRO A 867 21.33 36.25 -17.00
N THR A 868 20.52 36.18 -15.94
CA THR A 868 19.14 36.72 -15.92
C THR A 868 19.08 38.22 -15.66
N LEU A 869 20.12 38.80 -15.04
CA LEU A 869 20.17 40.19 -14.61
C LEU A 869 20.79 41.10 -15.67
N VAL A 870 20.24 42.32 -15.81
CA VAL A 870 20.81 43.36 -16.69
C VAL A 870 22.09 43.92 -16.07
N GLU A 871 23.09 44.24 -16.90
CA GLU A 871 24.41 44.78 -16.50
C GLU A 871 24.30 45.93 -15.47
N SER A 872 23.32 46.81 -15.61
CA SER A 872 23.13 47.97 -14.72
C SER A 872 22.73 47.61 -13.28
N ALA A 873 22.05 46.49 -13.07
CA ALA A 873 21.55 46.06 -11.76
C ALA A 873 22.54 45.14 -11.02
N ILE A 874 23.29 44.33 -11.77
CA ILE A 874 24.22 43.35 -11.21
C ILE A 874 25.55 43.98 -10.76
N LEU A 875 25.99 45.06 -11.43
CA LEU A 875 27.28 45.69 -11.18
C LEU A 875 27.43 46.28 -9.76
N PRO A 876 26.46 47.05 -9.22
CA PRO A 876 26.57 47.60 -7.86
C PRO A 876 26.58 46.50 -6.78
N THR A 877 25.77 45.46 -6.95
CA THR A 877 25.65 44.35 -5.98
C THR A 877 26.92 43.48 -5.98
N ILE A 878 27.44 43.14 -7.16
CA ILE A 878 28.74 42.42 -7.27
C ILE A 878 29.88 43.28 -6.73
N HIS A 879 29.90 44.60 -7.00
CA HIS A 879 30.95 45.47 -6.48
C HIS A 879 31.06 45.39 -4.96
N ASN A 880 29.91 45.40 -4.28
CA ASN A 880 29.84 45.25 -2.83
C ASN A 880 30.22 43.83 -2.37
N ALA A 881 29.85 42.81 -3.13
CA ALA A 881 30.15 41.41 -2.84
C ALA A 881 31.60 40.99 -3.16
N TRP A 882 32.33 41.75 -3.99
CA TRP A 882 33.62 41.37 -4.58
C TRP A 882 34.67 40.93 -3.54
N PRO A 883 34.89 41.65 -2.42
CA PRO A 883 35.85 41.22 -1.40
C PRO A 883 35.48 39.88 -0.77
N TYR A 884 34.17 39.61 -0.61
CA TYR A 884 33.67 38.37 -0.03
C TYR A 884 33.83 37.20 -1.01
N ILE A 885 33.55 37.39 -2.30
CA ILE A 885 33.79 36.40 -3.35
C ILE A 885 35.29 36.05 -3.42
N LEU A 886 36.18 37.05 -3.40
CA LEU A 886 37.63 36.82 -3.39
C LEU A 886 38.09 36.01 -2.17
N ASN A 887 37.51 36.27 -0.99
CA ASN A 887 37.80 35.52 0.23
C ASN A 887 37.31 34.07 0.18
N ARG A 888 36.48 33.66 -0.80
CA ARG A 888 36.08 32.26 -1.01
C ARG A 888 37.05 31.50 -1.92
N LEU A 889 37.93 32.18 -2.65
CA LEU A 889 39.03 31.51 -3.37
C LEU A 889 40.12 31.00 -2.41
N ASP A 890 40.22 31.57 -1.21
CA ASP A 890 41.17 31.17 -0.17
C ASP A 890 40.58 30.15 0.84
N ASP A 891 39.42 29.56 0.55
CA ASP A 891 38.72 28.65 1.47
C ASP A 891 39.50 27.35 1.76
N SER A 892 39.16 26.68 2.88
CA SER A 892 39.73 25.37 3.21
C SER A 892 39.16 24.27 2.32
N GLU A 893 37.87 24.38 1.96
CA GLU A 893 37.14 23.36 1.22
C GLU A 893 37.23 23.58 -0.31
N PRO A 894 37.68 22.59 -1.09
CA PRO A 894 37.94 22.74 -2.52
C PRO A 894 36.68 22.97 -3.36
N TYR A 895 35.52 22.45 -2.93
CA TYR A 895 34.28 22.64 -3.68
C TYR A 895 33.75 24.09 -3.60
N VAL A 896 34.02 24.80 -2.50
CA VAL A 896 33.67 26.23 -2.36
C VAL A 896 34.50 27.07 -3.34
N VAL A 897 35.81 26.76 -3.44
CA VAL A 897 36.73 27.42 -4.38
C VAL A 897 36.30 27.14 -5.83
N ALA A 898 35.87 25.92 -6.14
CA ALA A 898 35.36 25.58 -7.46
C ALA A 898 34.09 26.37 -7.81
N SER A 899 33.12 26.47 -6.89
CA SER A 899 31.90 27.28 -7.08
C SER A 899 32.21 28.77 -7.23
N ALA A 900 33.15 29.31 -6.44
CA ALA A 900 33.59 30.70 -6.57
C ALA A 900 34.25 30.97 -7.93
N ALA A 901 35.03 30.01 -8.42
CA ALA A 901 35.62 30.06 -9.73
C ALA A 901 34.52 30.03 -10.82
N SER A 902 33.55 29.13 -10.75
CA SER A 902 32.42 29.10 -11.71
C SER A 902 31.67 30.43 -11.77
N LEU A 903 31.31 31.02 -10.62
CA LEU A 903 30.69 32.34 -10.56
C LEU A 903 31.53 33.40 -11.28
N ILE A 904 32.84 33.42 -11.05
CA ILE A 904 33.76 34.35 -11.74
C ILE A 904 33.75 34.12 -13.25
N ALA A 905 33.67 32.86 -13.71
CA ALA A 905 33.56 32.55 -15.13
C ALA A 905 32.30 33.14 -15.74
N SER A 906 31.15 32.95 -15.09
CA SER A 906 29.88 33.47 -15.60
C SER A 906 29.84 35.00 -15.56
N LEU A 907 30.37 35.62 -14.51
CA LEU A 907 30.52 37.07 -14.46
C LEU A 907 31.45 37.63 -15.54
N ALA A 908 32.50 36.89 -15.92
CA ALA A 908 33.38 37.30 -17.00
C ALA A 908 32.74 37.16 -18.39
N GLU A 909 31.83 36.20 -18.56
CA GLU A 909 31.08 35.98 -19.80
C GLU A 909 29.99 37.05 -20.00
N HIS A 910 29.27 37.43 -18.93
CA HIS A 910 28.13 38.35 -19.02
C HIS A 910 28.49 39.82 -18.69
N VAL A 911 29.55 40.09 -17.93
CA VAL A 911 29.91 41.45 -17.42
C VAL A 911 31.40 41.77 -17.66
N GLY A 912 31.96 41.23 -18.75
CA GLY A 912 33.40 41.21 -19.03
C GLY A 912 34.07 42.58 -19.16
N GLU A 913 33.45 43.54 -19.86
CA GLU A 913 34.09 44.83 -20.16
C GLU A 913 34.44 45.65 -18.91
N PHE A 914 33.61 45.60 -17.87
CA PHE A 914 33.82 46.35 -16.62
C PHE A 914 34.65 45.58 -15.59
N MET A 915 34.44 44.26 -15.48
CA MET A 915 35.08 43.45 -14.44
C MET A 915 36.54 43.12 -14.79
N GLY A 916 36.95 43.37 -16.02
CA GLY A 916 38.18 42.81 -16.54
C GLY A 916 39.49 43.25 -15.90
N SER A 917 39.62 44.55 -15.62
CA SER A 917 40.79 45.07 -14.90
C SER A 917 40.89 44.48 -13.48
N LYS A 918 39.75 44.21 -12.84
CA LYS A 918 39.68 43.65 -11.48
C LYS A 918 39.98 42.16 -11.47
N ILE A 919 39.48 41.39 -12.44
CA ILE A 919 39.77 39.96 -12.55
C ILE A 919 41.27 39.72 -12.70
N TRP A 920 41.93 40.41 -13.63
CA TRP A 920 43.35 40.23 -13.84
C TRP A 920 44.21 40.70 -12.67
N LYS A 921 43.80 41.77 -11.97
CA LYS A 921 44.55 42.29 -10.83
C LYS A 921 44.39 41.45 -9.56
N ASP A 922 43.16 41.01 -9.26
CA ASP A 922 42.83 40.43 -7.97
C ASP A 922 42.76 38.89 -8.00
N ILE A 923 42.36 38.27 -9.12
CA ILE A 923 42.13 36.82 -9.21
C ILE A 923 43.37 36.08 -9.71
N TRP A 924 44.05 36.59 -10.74
CA TRP A 924 45.23 35.91 -11.32
C TRP A 924 46.31 35.54 -10.28
N PRO A 925 46.71 36.43 -9.35
CA PRO A 925 47.70 36.07 -8.32
C PRO A 925 47.22 34.95 -7.39
N ARG A 926 45.92 34.90 -7.11
CA ARG A 926 45.30 33.87 -6.25
C ARG A 926 45.24 32.53 -6.97
N PHE A 927 44.88 32.52 -8.26
CA PHE A 927 44.89 31.32 -9.08
C PHE A 927 46.30 30.73 -9.18
N LEU A 928 47.33 31.55 -9.39
CA LEU A 928 48.72 31.09 -9.35
C LEU A 928 49.08 30.43 -8.02
N LYS A 929 48.68 31.03 -6.89
CA LYS A 929 48.88 30.44 -5.56
C LYS A 929 48.16 29.10 -5.39
N ILE A 930 46.92 28.99 -5.88
CA ILE A 930 46.14 27.74 -5.85
C ILE A 930 46.80 26.68 -6.74
N LEU A 931 47.20 27.03 -7.96
CA LEU A 931 47.87 26.14 -8.91
C LEU A 931 49.20 25.59 -8.37
N ASN A 932 49.98 26.40 -7.66
CA ASN A 932 51.22 25.97 -7.02
C ASN A 932 50.97 25.07 -5.80
N ARG A 933 49.93 25.39 -5.01
CA ARG A 933 49.52 24.57 -3.85
C ARG A 933 49.02 23.20 -4.29
N LEU A 934 48.19 23.15 -5.34
CA LEU A 934 47.67 21.90 -5.89
C LEU A 934 48.79 21.05 -6.47
N GLU A 935 49.77 21.65 -7.14
CA GLU A 935 50.94 20.93 -7.67
C GLU A 935 51.77 20.29 -6.54
N GLN A 936 52.03 21.02 -5.46
CA GLN A 936 52.72 20.47 -4.29
C GLN A 936 51.92 19.33 -3.66
N ALA A 937 50.59 19.49 -3.52
CA ALA A 937 49.72 18.46 -2.96
C ALA A 937 49.66 17.21 -3.84
N ASP A 938 49.55 17.36 -5.15
CA ASP A 938 49.54 16.25 -6.11
C ASP A 938 50.90 15.52 -6.09
N SER A 939 52.02 16.23 -6.00
CA SER A 939 53.36 15.60 -5.92
C SER A 939 53.54 14.70 -4.69
N GLN A 940 52.79 14.96 -3.62
CA GLN A 940 52.79 14.19 -2.38
C GLN A 940 51.65 13.16 -2.31
N SER A 941 50.66 13.27 -3.21
CA SER A 941 49.46 12.43 -3.19
C SER A 941 49.71 11.07 -3.84
N ALA A 942 49.26 10.00 -3.19
CA ALA A 942 49.34 8.63 -3.70
C ALA A 942 48.47 8.40 -4.95
N LEU A 943 47.48 9.27 -5.19
CA LEU A 943 46.54 9.25 -6.33
C LEU A 943 47.05 10.05 -7.54
N SER A 944 48.25 10.64 -7.43
CA SER A 944 48.89 11.30 -8.57
C SER A 944 49.21 10.29 -9.66
N ARG A 945 49.01 10.71 -10.91
CA ARG A 945 49.31 9.85 -12.05
C ARG A 945 50.82 9.59 -12.07
N ARG A 946 51.24 8.34 -12.13
CA ARG A 946 52.66 7.97 -12.17
C ARG A 946 53.18 8.06 -13.60
N GLY A 947 54.06 9.00 -13.87
CA GLY A 947 54.70 9.19 -15.17
C GLY A 947 55.73 10.32 -15.11
N TYR A 948 56.68 10.32 -16.03
CA TYR A 948 57.58 11.46 -16.17
C TYR A 948 56.76 12.67 -16.66
N GLY A 949 56.70 13.74 -15.87
CA GLY A 949 55.96 14.95 -16.23
C GLY A 949 54.43 14.84 -16.18
N SER A 950 53.87 13.81 -15.53
CA SER A 950 52.42 13.70 -15.36
C SER A 950 51.86 14.83 -14.49
N VAL A 951 50.67 15.33 -14.87
CA VAL A 951 50.00 16.44 -14.19
C VAL A 951 48.67 15.96 -13.63
N GLY A 952 48.43 16.26 -12.36
CA GLY A 952 47.19 15.95 -11.66
C GLY A 952 47.04 14.50 -11.23
N THR A 953 45.81 14.13 -10.90
CA THR A 953 45.43 12.80 -10.40
C THR A 953 44.84 11.93 -11.51
N GLU A 954 44.86 10.60 -11.31
CA GLU A 954 44.35 9.65 -12.32
C GLU A 954 42.81 9.66 -12.43
N SER A 955 42.12 10.03 -11.35
CA SER A 955 40.65 10.06 -11.29
C SER A 955 40.07 11.45 -11.53
N ALA A 956 39.13 11.54 -12.47
CA ALA A 956 38.34 12.75 -12.72
C ALA A 956 37.47 13.18 -11.52
N TYR A 957 37.22 12.27 -10.56
CA TYR A 957 36.45 12.56 -9.36
C TYR A 957 37.29 13.17 -8.22
N SER A 958 38.61 13.27 -8.37
CA SER A 958 39.49 13.89 -7.39
C SER A 958 39.19 15.38 -7.23
N HIS A 959 39.29 15.88 -5.99
CA HIS A 959 39.12 17.30 -5.69
C HIS A 959 40.13 18.19 -6.44
N SER A 960 41.39 17.73 -6.61
CA SER A 960 42.40 18.50 -7.35
C SER A 960 42.07 18.60 -8.84
N HIS A 961 41.58 17.51 -9.44
CA HIS A 961 41.14 17.50 -10.85
C HIS A 961 39.97 18.45 -11.11
N ARG A 962 38.94 18.42 -10.26
CA ARG A 962 37.78 19.32 -10.35
C ARG A 962 38.19 20.80 -10.25
N LEU A 963 39.14 21.10 -9.38
CA LEU A 963 39.69 22.45 -9.24
C LEU A 963 40.51 22.90 -10.46
N TYR A 964 41.36 22.04 -11.03
CA TYR A 964 42.05 22.39 -12.28
C TYR A 964 41.07 22.64 -13.42
N ARG A 965 40.01 21.83 -13.50
CA ARG A 965 38.95 22.02 -14.50
C ARG A 965 38.22 23.35 -14.28
N SER A 966 37.84 23.69 -13.05
CA SER A 966 37.16 24.97 -12.79
C SER A 966 38.08 26.14 -13.14
N LEU A 967 39.35 26.12 -12.73
CA LEU A 967 40.33 27.17 -13.05
C LEU A 967 40.61 27.30 -14.56
N LEU A 968 40.66 26.20 -15.30
CA LEU A 968 40.80 26.29 -16.76
C LEU A 968 39.55 26.91 -17.40
N ARG A 969 38.36 26.52 -16.97
CA ARG A 969 37.08 27.07 -17.46
C ARG A 969 36.94 28.55 -17.17
N THR A 970 37.29 29.01 -15.98
CA THR A 970 37.26 30.44 -15.66
C THR A 970 38.15 31.24 -16.58
N MET A 971 39.38 30.77 -16.82
CA MET A 971 40.33 31.47 -17.69
C MET A 971 39.89 31.47 -19.16
N ILE A 972 39.18 30.42 -19.59
CA ILE A 972 38.55 30.38 -20.92
C ILE A 972 37.47 31.47 -21.03
N SER A 973 36.53 31.54 -20.08
CA SER A 973 35.47 32.55 -20.10
C SER A 973 36.04 33.98 -20.01
N VAL A 974 37.05 34.18 -19.16
CA VAL A 974 37.75 35.47 -19.06
C VAL A 974 38.44 35.85 -20.37
N GLY A 975 39.08 34.89 -21.06
CA GLY A 975 39.70 35.14 -22.37
C GLY A 975 38.69 35.37 -23.49
N LYS A 976 37.48 34.79 -23.42
CA LYS A 976 36.42 35.02 -24.42
C LYS A 976 35.77 36.40 -24.27
N GLY A 977 35.56 36.84 -23.02
CA GLY A 977 34.86 38.09 -22.73
C GLY A 977 35.73 39.35 -22.79
N MET A 978 37.06 39.22 -22.83
CA MET A 978 37.96 40.36 -22.59
C MET A 978 39.34 40.22 -23.24
N THR A 979 39.91 41.35 -23.67
CA THR A 979 41.30 41.43 -24.14
C THR A 979 42.29 41.36 -22.96
N VAL A 980 43.21 40.40 -22.99
CA VAL A 980 44.21 40.19 -21.93
C VAL A 980 45.41 41.13 -22.09
N ARG A 981 45.90 41.70 -20.98
CA ARG A 981 47.19 42.42 -20.98
C ARG A 981 48.35 41.48 -21.32
N ASN A 982 49.24 41.87 -22.23
CA ASN A 982 50.38 41.06 -22.70
C ASN A 982 51.25 40.46 -21.57
N ASP A 983 51.53 41.21 -20.49
CA ASP A 983 52.33 40.71 -19.37
C ASP A 983 51.67 39.50 -18.68
N VAL A 984 50.36 39.58 -18.48
CA VAL A 984 49.57 38.58 -17.77
C VAL A 984 49.23 37.41 -18.69
N LEU A 985 49.04 37.67 -19.98
CA LEU A 985 48.90 36.66 -21.03
C LEU A 985 50.11 35.72 -21.04
N TRP A 986 51.32 36.30 -20.99
CA TRP A 986 52.58 35.55 -20.94
C TRP A 986 52.64 34.61 -19.73
N GLU A 987 52.33 35.14 -18.53
CA GLU A 987 52.31 34.34 -17.30
C GLU A 987 51.23 33.25 -17.33
N THR A 988 50.07 33.57 -17.89
CA THR A 988 48.92 32.65 -17.99
C THR A 988 49.26 31.46 -18.88
N CYS A 989 49.76 31.72 -20.08
CA CYS A 989 50.25 30.68 -20.97
C CYS A 989 51.33 29.85 -20.26
N ARG A 990 52.30 30.51 -19.62
CA ARG A 990 53.36 29.79 -18.90
C ARG A 990 52.83 28.83 -17.81
N ALA A 991 51.81 29.24 -17.05
CA ALA A 991 51.26 28.44 -15.95
C ALA A 991 50.44 27.23 -16.43
N PHE A 992 49.67 27.37 -17.51
CA PHE A 992 48.76 26.31 -17.97
C PHE A 992 49.38 25.34 -19.01
N ARG A 993 50.59 25.62 -19.52
CA ARG A 993 51.27 24.77 -20.53
C ARG A 993 51.42 23.31 -20.13
N ARG A 994 51.54 23.03 -18.84
CA ARG A 994 51.64 21.67 -18.28
C ARG A 994 50.44 20.78 -18.58
N PHE A 995 49.24 21.35 -18.70
CA PHE A 995 48.03 20.59 -19.01
C PHE A 995 47.94 20.17 -20.49
N LEU A 996 48.82 20.70 -21.36
CA LEU A 996 48.99 20.26 -22.75
C LEU A 996 49.89 19.03 -22.89
N HIS A 997 50.34 18.43 -21.78
CA HIS A 997 51.14 17.21 -21.83
C HIS A 997 50.34 16.02 -22.40
N VAL A 998 50.93 15.20 -23.28
CA VAL A 998 50.29 14.02 -23.89
C VAL A 998 49.69 13.06 -22.85
N HIS A 999 50.31 12.93 -21.68
CA HIS A 999 49.82 12.07 -20.59
C HIS A 999 49.00 12.81 -19.51
N ALA A 1000 48.57 14.05 -19.73
CA ALA A 1000 47.56 14.69 -18.86
C ALA A 1000 46.18 14.02 -19.04
N HIS A 1001 45.24 14.24 -18.12
CA HIS A 1001 43.88 13.71 -18.29
C HIS A 1001 43.21 14.35 -19.52
N PRO A 1002 42.52 13.58 -20.38
CA PRO A 1002 41.99 14.08 -21.67
C PRO A 1002 41.06 15.28 -21.51
N GLU A 1003 40.27 15.32 -20.44
CA GLU A 1003 39.40 16.47 -20.13
C GLU A 1003 40.18 17.77 -19.85
N LEU A 1004 41.28 17.70 -19.07
CA LEU A 1004 42.11 18.89 -18.80
C LEU A 1004 42.89 19.30 -20.06
N GLN A 1005 43.32 18.33 -20.87
CA GLN A 1005 43.93 18.62 -22.17
C GLN A 1005 42.95 19.36 -23.09
N ALA A 1006 41.68 18.93 -23.15
CA ALA A 1006 40.66 19.60 -23.95
C ALA A 1006 40.43 21.04 -23.49
N CYS A 1007 40.25 21.27 -22.17
CA CYS A 1007 40.12 22.62 -21.63
C CYS A 1007 41.38 23.46 -21.85
N ALA A 1008 42.58 22.88 -21.74
CA ALA A 1008 43.82 23.60 -22.00
C ALA A 1008 43.94 24.00 -23.48
N ARG A 1009 43.63 23.10 -24.42
CA ARG A 1009 43.60 23.43 -25.86
C ARG A 1009 42.62 24.57 -26.15
N GLU A 1010 41.42 24.52 -25.56
CA GLU A 1010 40.43 25.59 -25.69
C GLU A 1010 40.95 26.92 -25.14
N LEU A 1011 41.54 26.92 -23.94
CA LEU A 1011 42.13 28.14 -23.36
C LEU A 1011 43.18 28.77 -24.29
N TYR A 1012 44.11 27.96 -24.78
CA TYR A 1012 45.15 28.44 -25.67
C TYR A 1012 44.60 28.92 -27.02
N SER A 1013 43.54 28.29 -27.54
CA SER A 1013 42.86 28.77 -28.75
C SER A 1013 42.21 30.14 -28.53
N VAL A 1014 41.58 30.38 -27.38
CA VAL A 1014 40.98 31.67 -27.04
C VAL A 1014 42.07 32.74 -26.87
N LEU A 1015 43.13 32.44 -26.11
CA LEU A 1015 44.25 33.37 -25.90
C LEU A 1015 45.00 33.70 -27.19
N SER A 1016 45.00 32.79 -28.17
CA SER A 1016 45.63 33.03 -29.47
C SER A 1016 44.85 33.99 -30.37
N VAL A 1017 43.55 34.21 -30.09
CA VAL A 1017 42.75 35.24 -30.77
C VAL A 1017 43.20 36.64 -30.33
N ASP A 1018 43.54 36.81 -29.05
CA ASP A 1018 44.03 38.08 -28.52
C ASP A 1018 45.44 38.41 -29.00
N ASN A 1019 46.37 37.45 -28.91
CA ASN A 1019 47.75 37.64 -29.35
C ASN A 1019 48.39 36.30 -29.73
N TYR A 1020 48.34 35.99 -31.02
CA TYR A 1020 48.88 34.77 -31.59
C TYR A 1020 50.39 34.62 -31.35
N ASP A 1021 51.16 35.70 -31.51
CA ASP A 1021 52.62 35.67 -31.47
C ASP A 1021 53.15 35.23 -30.09
N VAL A 1022 52.52 35.70 -29.01
CA VAL A 1022 52.87 35.31 -27.64
C VAL A 1022 52.60 33.83 -27.40
N VAL A 1023 51.45 33.34 -27.86
CA VAL A 1023 51.06 31.92 -27.71
C VAL A 1023 51.98 31.03 -28.53
N TRP A 1024 52.23 31.38 -29.80
CA TRP A 1024 53.16 30.68 -30.68
C TRP A 1024 54.56 30.61 -30.08
N LEU A 1025 55.07 31.74 -29.58
CA LEU A 1025 56.41 31.82 -29.02
C LEU A 1025 56.55 30.97 -27.76
N ILE A 1026 55.55 30.93 -26.87
CA ILE A 1026 55.59 30.10 -25.65
C ILE A 1026 55.55 28.62 -25.99
N LEU A 1027 54.65 28.19 -26.90
CA LEU A 1027 54.50 26.79 -27.29
C LEU A 1027 55.75 26.28 -28.03
N CYS A 1028 56.27 27.06 -28.98
CA CYS A 1028 57.51 26.73 -29.69
C CYS A 1028 58.73 26.76 -28.75
N ALA A 1029 58.81 27.71 -27.82
CA ALA A 1029 59.90 27.75 -26.84
C ALA A 1029 59.85 26.59 -25.83
N THR A 1030 58.67 26.09 -25.47
CA THR A 1030 58.56 24.87 -24.64
C THR A 1030 59.05 23.62 -25.35
N VAL A 1031 58.69 23.44 -26.62
CA VAL A 1031 59.12 22.30 -27.45
C VAL A 1031 60.60 22.44 -27.84
N GLY A 1032 61.08 23.69 -27.97
CA GLY A 1032 62.44 24.02 -28.37
C GLY A 1032 62.69 23.91 -29.88
N LYS A 1033 61.61 23.87 -30.68
CA LYS A 1033 61.58 23.85 -32.15
C LYS A 1033 60.31 24.56 -32.62
N ASP A 1034 60.32 25.04 -33.85
CA ASP A 1034 59.07 25.49 -34.48
C ASP A 1034 58.15 24.30 -34.73
N VAL A 1035 56.91 24.38 -34.23
CA VAL A 1035 55.90 23.33 -34.38
C VAL A 1035 55.18 23.44 -35.72
N VAL A 1036 55.19 24.64 -36.34
CA VAL A 1036 54.54 24.93 -37.63
C VAL A 1036 55.47 24.56 -38.79
N ASP A 1037 56.75 24.97 -38.73
CA ASP A 1037 57.77 24.68 -39.74
C ASP A 1037 58.96 23.89 -39.17
N PRO A 1038 58.96 22.55 -39.23
CA PRO A 1038 60.00 21.70 -38.61
C PRO A 1038 61.40 21.86 -39.24
N THR A 1039 61.52 22.60 -40.34
CA THR A 1039 62.78 22.89 -41.05
C THR A 1039 63.44 24.20 -40.64
N ALA A 1040 62.71 25.10 -39.96
CA ALA A 1040 63.27 26.35 -39.47
C ALA A 1040 63.93 26.12 -38.10
N GLU A 1041 65.26 26.09 -38.05
CA GLU A 1041 65.99 26.19 -36.79
C GLU A 1041 65.77 27.60 -36.21
N LEU A 1042 64.74 27.75 -35.38
CA LEU A 1042 64.58 28.96 -34.58
C LEU A 1042 65.75 29.05 -33.59
N ASP A 1043 66.59 30.07 -33.79
CA ASP A 1043 67.73 30.39 -32.94
C ASP A 1043 67.23 30.96 -31.59
N LEU A 1044 66.60 30.11 -30.79
CA LEU A 1044 65.93 30.40 -29.51
C LEU A 1044 66.93 30.67 -28.36
N GLY A 1045 68.16 31.11 -28.65
CA GLY A 1045 69.25 31.25 -27.68
C GLY A 1045 68.89 32.08 -26.42
N ASN A 1046 68.02 33.08 -26.56
CA ASN A 1046 67.53 33.90 -25.45
C ASN A 1046 66.31 33.31 -24.70
N LEU A 1047 65.65 32.28 -25.26
CA LEU A 1047 64.43 31.65 -24.73
C LEU A 1047 64.67 30.22 -24.20
N ALA A 1048 65.94 29.79 -24.13
CA ALA A 1048 66.34 28.48 -23.62
C ALA A 1048 65.84 28.17 -22.19
N PHE A 1049 65.59 29.20 -21.37
CA PHE A 1049 65.05 29.05 -20.02
C PHE A 1049 63.58 28.59 -19.98
N LEU A 1050 62.85 28.70 -21.10
CA LEU A 1050 61.44 28.28 -21.19
C LEU A 1050 61.28 26.82 -21.61
N LYS A 1051 62.36 26.20 -22.11
CA LYS A 1051 62.38 24.80 -22.54
C LYS A 1051 62.19 23.88 -21.34
N GLU A 1052 61.09 23.15 -21.33
CA GLU A 1052 60.80 22.16 -20.29
C GLU A 1052 60.72 20.76 -20.89
N ALA A 1053 61.83 20.02 -20.84
CA ALA A 1053 61.91 18.64 -21.34
C ALA A 1053 61.01 17.64 -20.58
N LYS A 1054 60.35 18.08 -19.50
CA LYS A 1054 59.44 17.28 -18.70
C LYS A 1054 58.09 17.06 -19.38
N TRP A 1055 57.65 17.97 -20.24
CA TRP A 1055 56.32 17.92 -20.85
C TRP A 1055 56.44 17.79 -22.37
N ASP A 1056 56.09 16.61 -22.88
CA ASP A 1056 55.77 16.42 -24.30
C ASP A 1056 54.42 17.05 -24.66
N ILE A 1057 54.43 18.15 -25.41
CA ILE A 1057 53.23 18.90 -25.80
C ILE A 1057 53.08 19.05 -27.33
N GLU A 1058 53.93 18.39 -28.13
CA GLU A 1058 54.06 18.67 -29.57
C GLU A 1058 52.75 18.49 -30.34
N GLU A 1059 52.05 17.38 -30.10
CA GLU A 1059 50.76 17.09 -30.73
C GLU A 1059 49.69 18.12 -30.38
N ASN A 1060 49.63 18.51 -29.10
CA ASN A 1060 48.66 19.47 -28.58
C ASN A 1060 48.94 20.90 -29.07
N ALA A 1061 50.20 21.29 -29.13
CA ALA A 1061 50.63 22.57 -29.67
C ALA A 1061 50.30 22.70 -31.17
N ARG A 1062 50.48 21.62 -31.94
CA ARG A 1062 50.10 21.58 -33.36
C ARG A 1062 48.60 21.80 -33.55
N VAL A 1063 47.77 21.14 -32.74
CA VAL A 1063 46.31 21.33 -32.79
C VAL A 1063 45.93 22.78 -32.52
N VAL A 1064 46.45 23.39 -31.46
CA VAL A 1064 46.17 24.80 -31.11
C VAL A 1064 46.60 25.76 -32.23
N LEU A 1065 47.84 25.61 -32.73
CA LEU A 1065 48.39 26.53 -33.72
C LEU A 1065 47.79 26.35 -35.13
N SER A 1066 47.27 25.17 -35.45
CA SER A 1066 46.63 24.88 -36.74
C SER A 1066 45.25 25.52 -36.91
N ILE A 1067 44.54 25.81 -35.81
CA ILE A 1067 43.16 26.34 -35.84
C ILE A 1067 43.09 27.76 -36.42
N ASN A 1068 44.19 28.54 -36.35
CA ASN A 1068 44.23 29.94 -36.78
C ASN A 1068 45.03 30.19 -38.08
N VAL A 1069 45.50 29.14 -38.76
CA VAL A 1069 46.31 29.25 -40.00
C VAL A 1069 45.43 29.18 -41.28
N VAL A 1070 44.13 29.45 -41.17
CA VAL A 1070 43.22 29.59 -42.33
C VAL A 1070 42.85 31.05 -42.57
#